data_AF-A0A9E5UWR7-F1
#
_entry.id   AF-A0A9E5UWR7-F1
#
_cell.length_a   1.000
_cell.length_b   1.000
_cell.length_c   1.000
_cell.angle_alpha   90.00
_cell.angle_beta   90.00
_cell.angle_gamma   90.00
#
_symmetry.space_group_name_H-M   'P 1'
#
loop_
_entity.id
_entity.type
_entity.pdbx_description
1 polymer ?
#
loop_
_entity_poly.entity_id
_entity_poly.type
_entity_poly.pdbx_seq_one_letter_code
_entity_poly.pdbx_strand_id
1 'polypeptide(L)'
;SVTVGVVATDPDQGDTVTLSATSAAPGIASVSLIGPQLTITGNSQGSTNITVTARDSRGLESSVVFLATVQNPQPQNSPPNAGAISAQTITVGATLDVPIAFSDPDNDPLNITAQSSNNSVVSAVVVNNNAVRLSGVAVGMGNITLTATDGRGGSATTTFAVAVNDPPPDNDPPTLQAINDQTVDVGQALQIALSASDPNGDNVILTAGSGDDFVAAVSVSGTSLNLLGVSAGQTQITVTASDGTDAVTEDFTVTVNPPANNPPVILSEFQQVEVDAGATVQVEVNTSDPEGDPVTVSAFSSDAGVASVNASGTPLIIEGLSGGQAEITVSATDGTSTVSDSFTVVVTEEVAQVNTPPSIDTQFAPQVLEVGQSVALDVSTSDAEGDPVTVSAQSTNPNVVTVNPQGTPLTLTAIGEGSAQIIVTASDGTDSTDAAIEVSVNAPPPNNPPDVAPIGQQNLTTGGSTTVDLNTSDPEGDPITVTEVTSSDPNVATASLNGNQVVINSVGAGTAQITVTVSDGVNTTQTTFTVGVEAPVNNPPNLEPAPEQSLQTGGTVTLNLAASDPEGDPVTFTSPNSGDANVATASLNGNQLTITAVGPGSTQIFVSGTDGTNTSEIAISVNVAAPANVAPSIDSNLGAVALEVGQSVNVDVIVSDPEGDPTGITASSSDPNVASVNPEGAPLVVTGVNPGNAQITVTASDGTDSVNATFDVAVNAPAQQVFDPRPFDEVPVVNFNALSGIYQAGINAGKQNTRFSTAGGGLISSGDFLPSPPYNTGGAQGLENLIGFYDQVEGEDSFERNSRATGGDWSINTLFDPNAVPECSGLAPLQCELEQYAPSVMIIAFSPNNALQTSPEEFNTRLQDVINTVVAAGTIPVLATIPPDPTGAISEAQIAPYNEIIVTKALDPNNNLPLWNAFVSVENTAPGVGGGGPADLTVDNAVNQYNQGALQTLEAVRNSLFP
;
A
#
# COMPACT_ATOMS: atom_id res chain seq x y z
N SER A 1 45.07 -88.51 -6.86
CA SER A 1 45.46 -89.84 -7.40
C SER A 1 44.34 -90.35 -8.28
N VAL A 2 44.63 -91.25 -9.22
CA VAL A 2 43.66 -91.90 -10.11
C VAL A 2 43.86 -93.41 -9.99
N THR A 3 42.78 -94.17 -9.87
CA THR A 3 42.82 -95.64 -9.82
C THR A 3 42.13 -96.20 -11.05
N VAL A 4 42.79 -97.13 -11.74
CA VAL A 4 42.30 -97.79 -12.97
C VAL A 4 42.42 -99.30 -12.85
N GLY A 5 41.44 -100.02 -13.39
CA GLY A 5 41.50 -101.47 -13.51
C GLY A 5 42.41 -101.88 -14.65
N VAL A 6 43.29 -102.85 -14.39
CA VAL A 6 44.16 -103.50 -15.37
C VAL A 6 43.65 -104.92 -15.61
N VAL A 7 43.45 -105.26 -16.88
CA VAL A 7 43.07 -106.61 -17.29
C VAL A 7 44.13 -107.15 -18.26
N ALA A 8 44.57 -108.39 -18.04
CA ALA A 8 45.42 -109.12 -18.97
C ALA A 8 44.88 -110.55 -19.11
N THR A 9 45.00 -111.10 -20.32
CA THR A 9 44.56 -112.46 -20.64
C THR A 9 45.65 -113.19 -21.40
N ASP A 10 45.90 -114.43 -21.01
CA ASP A 10 46.75 -115.35 -21.78
C ASP A 10 45.89 -116.10 -22.82
N PRO A 11 46.30 -116.16 -24.11
CA PRO A 11 45.59 -116.93 -25.12
C PRO A 11 45.62 -118.45 -24.89
N ASP A 12 46.59 -118.97 -24.12
CA ASP A 12 46.70 -120.39 -23.80
C ASP A 12 45.88 -120.73 -22.54
N GLN A 13 44.91 -121.63 -22.69
CA GLN A 13 44.01 -122.00 -21.58
C GLN A 13 44.77 -122.71 -20.45
N GLY A 14 44.75 -122.10 -19.26
CA GLY A 14 45.29 -122.68 -18.02
C GLY A 14 46.46 -121.92 -17.40
N ASP A 15 47.03 -120.94 -18.13
CA ASP A 15 48.13 -120.13 -17.61
C ASP A 15 47.66 -118.96 -16.75
N THR A 16 48.38 -118.72 -15.66
CA THR A 16 48.15 -117.58 -14.77
C THR A 16 49.03 -116.41 -15.19
N VAL A 17 48.45 -115.22 -15.19
CA VAL A 17 49.15 -113.97 -15.53
C VAL A 17 49.45 -113.20 -14.25
N THR A 18 50.71 -112.80 -14.07
CA THR A 18 51.12 -111.91 -12.99
C THR A 18 51.33 -110.50 -13.54
N LEU A 19 50.80 -109.49 -12.86
CA LEU A 19 50.90 -108.09 -13.27
C LEU A 19 51.92 -107.34 -12.41
N SER A 20 52.66 -106.43 -13.02
CA SER A 20 53.51 -105.45 -12.34
C SER A 20 53.38 -104.07 -12.99
N ALA A 21 53.60 -103.00 -12.24
CA ALA A 21 53.57 -101.64 -12.76
C ALA A 21 54.76 -100.83 -12.21
N THR A 22 55.36 -100.02 -13.07
CA THR A 22 56.48 -99.13 -12.70
C THR A 22 56.28 -97.74 -13.31
N SER A 23 56.79 -96.72 -12.62
CA SER A 23 56.87 -95.35 -13.13
C SER A 23 58.31 -95.03 -13.49
N ALA A 24 58.54 -94.47 -14.67
CA ALA A 24 59.87 -94.05 -15.11
C ALA A 24 60.46 -92.91 -14.25
N ALA A 25 59.60 -92.08 -13.65
CA ALA A 25 59.96 -91.02 -12.71
C ALA A 25 58.96 -90.96 -11.53
N PRO A 26 59.17 -91.77 -10.47
CA PRO A 26 58.27 -91.82 -9.31
C PRO A 26 58.10 -90.48 -8.58
N GLY A 27 59.07 -89.57 -8.69
CA GLY A 27 58.99 -88.22 -8.15
C GLY A 27 57.96 -87.33 -8.84
N ILE A 28 57.60 -87.61 -10.09
CA ILE A 28 56.52 -86.90 -10.82
C ILE A 28 55.19 -87.61 -10.56
N ALA A 29 55.12 -88.93 -10.77
CA ALA A 29 53.98 -89.75 -10.37
C ALA A 29 54.42 -91.14 -9.91
N SER A 30 53.96 -91.57 -8.73
CA SER A 30 54.19 -92.91 -8.19
C SER A 30 53.03 -93.85 -8.52
N VAL A 31 53.32 -95.15 -8.60
CA VAL A 31 52.32 -96.17 -8.92
C VAL A 31 52.33 -97.30 -7.91
N SER A 32 51.15 -97.85 -7.64
CA SER A 32 50.95 -99.02 -6.79
C SER A 32 49.92 -99.93 -7.45
N LEU A 33 50.22 -101.23 -7.51
CA LEU A 33 49.36 -102.24 -8.12
C LEU A 33 49.00 -103.29 -7.06
N ILE A 34 47.71 -103.41 -6.73
CA ILE A 34 47.19 -104.39 -5.77
C ILE A 34 46.09 -105.19 -6.47
N GLY A 35 46.34 -106.49 -6.71
CA GLY A 35 45.48 -107.28 -7.59
C GLY A 35 45.38 -106.66 -8.98
N PRO A 36 44.17 -106.52 -9.57
CA PRO A 36 43.99 -105.87 -10.88
C PRO A 36 43.83 -104.34 -10.80
N GLN A 37 44.06 -103.68 -9.64
CA GLN A 37 43.84 -102.23 -9.50
C GLN A 37 45.17 -101.48 -9.45
N LEU A 38 45.39 -100.63 -10.45
CA LEU A 38 46.54 -99.73 -10.56
C LEU A 38 46.16 -98.34 -10.03
N THR A 39 46.79 -97.90 -8.96
CA THR A 39 46.66 -96.54 -8.44
C THR A 39 47.88 -95.71 -8.82
N ILE A 40 47.64 -94.54 -9.43
CA ILE A 40 48.63 -93.56 -9.84
C ILE A 40 48.47 -92.31 -8.98
N THR A 41 49.52 -91.90 -8.28
CA THR A 41 49.53 -90.70 -7.43
C THR A 41 50.50 -89.68 -7.99
N GLY A 42 50.01 -88.50 -8.35
CA GLY A 42 50.87 -87.39 -8.76
C GLY A 42 51.57 -86.77 -7.56
N ASN A 43 52.89 -86.58 -7.68
CA ASN A 43 53.76 -86.11 -6.60
C ASN A 43 54.41 -84.75 -6.92
N SER A 44 54.70 -84.46 -8.20
CA SER A 44 55.19 -83.15 -8.65
C SER A 44 54.81 -82.89 -10.12
N GLN A 45 54.79 -81.61 -10.52
CA GLN A 45 54.42 -81.21 -11.87
C GLN A 45 55.37 -81.80 -12.92
N GLY A 46 54.80 -82.35 -13.99
CA GLY A 46 55.55 -82.93 -15.10
C GLY A 46 54.79 -84.10 -15.72
N SER A 47 55.44 -84.84 -16.62
CA SER A 47 54.89 -86.07 -17.17
C SER A 47 55.88 -87.22 -17.03
N THR A 48 55.37 -88.42 -16.81
CA THR A 48 56.16 -89.64 -16.65
C THR A 48 55.46 -90.81 -17.33
N ASN A 49 56.23 -91.70 -17.93
CA ASN A 49 55.69 -92.94 -18.50
C ASN A 49 55.43 -93.96 -17.39
N ILE A 50 54.24 -94.54 -17.39
CA ILE A 50 53.86 -95.68 -16.57
C ILE A 50 53.86 -96.92 -17.44
N THR A 51 54.64 -97.92 -17.04
CA THR A 51 54.72 -99.21 -17.73
C THR A 51 54.01 -100.26 -16.90
N VAL A 52 53.04 -100.95 -17.50
CA VAL A 52 52.34 -102.08 -16.89
C VAL A 52 52.72 -103.34 -17.67
N THR A 53 53.29 -104.32 -16.98
CA THR A 53 53.80 -105.56 -17.57
C THR A 53 52.99 -106.75 -17.06
N ALA A 54 52.46 -107.53 -17.99
CA ALA A 54 51.85 -108.82 -17.76
C ALA A 54 52.85 -109.93 -18.12
N ARG A 55 53.10 -110.85 -17.19
CA ARG A 55 53.98 -112.01 -17.38
C ARG A 55 53.19 -113.31 -17.20
N ASP A 56 53.29 -114.22 -18.17
CA ASP A 56 52.69 -115.56 -18.06
C ASP A 56 53.49 -116.48 -17.12
N SER A 57 52.92 -117.65 -16.81
CA SER A 57 53.57 -118.67 -15.97
C SER A 57 54.82 -119.29 -16.60
N ARG A 58 55.04 -119.08 -17.91
CA ARG A 58 56.16 -119.58 -18.72
C ARG A 58 57.27 -118.55 -18.94
N GLY A 59 57.10 -117.34 -18.41
CA GLY A 59 58.07 -116.25 -18.41
C GLY A 59 58.00 -115.32 -19.63
N LEU A 60 57.02 -115.43 -20.53
CA LEU A 60 56.81 -114.45 -21.60
C LEU A 60 56.13 -113.20 -21.04
N GLU A 61 56.50 -112.03 -21.57
CA GLU A 61 55.98 -110.74 -21.12
C GLU A 61 55.35 -109.94 -22.25
N SER A 62 54.29 -109.23 -21.90
CA SER A 62 53.71 -108.15 -22.70
C SER A 62 53.60 -106.91 -21.81
N SER A 63 53.99 -105.76 -22.33
CA SER A 63 53.93 -104.50 -21.59
C SER A 63 53.19 -103.43 -22.37
N VAL A 64 52.37 -102.65 -21.67
CA VAL A 64 51.80 -101.41 -22.19
C VAL A 64 52.43 -100.23 -21.46
N VAL A 65 52.75 -99.18 -22.22
CA VAL A 65 53.28 -97.92 -21.68
C VAL A 65 52.28 -96.82 -22.00
N PHE A 66 51.93 -96.02 -21.00
CA PHE A 66 51.13 -94.81 -21.19
C PHE A 66 51.72 -93.64 -20.40
N LEU A 67 51.48 -92.42 -20.88
CA LEU A 67 51.98 -91.20 -20.26
C LEU A 67 51.02 -90.73 -19.16
N ALA A 68 51.54 -90.53 -17.95
CA ALA A 68 50.84 -89.85 -16.86
C ALA A 68 51.37 -88.42 -16.71
N THR A 69 50.50 -87.42 -16.88
CA THR A 69 50.85 -86.00 -16.74
C THR A 69 50.22 -85.43 -15.48
N VAL A 70 51.02 -84.85 -14.61
CA VAL A 70 50.63 -84.15 -13.38
C VAL A 70 50.79 -82.65 -13.63
N GLN A 71 49.69 -81.91 -13.65
CA GLN A 71 49.68 -80.46 -13.84
C GLN A 71 49.49 -79.77 -12.48
N ASN A 72 50.11 -78.60 -12.30
CA ASN A 72 49.75 -77.70 -11.22
C ASN A 72 48.37 -77.08 -11.55
N PRO A 73 47.47 -76.82 -10.58
CA PRO A 73 46.28 -76.02 -10.87
C PRO A 73 46.76 -74.68 -11.45
N GLN A 74 46.26 -74.27 -12.61
CA GLN A 74 46.43 -72.89 -13.04
C GLN A 74 45.85 -71.99 -11.93
N PRO A 75 46.48 -70.84 -11.59
CA PRO A 75 45.81 -69.88 -10.74
C PRO A 75 44.48 -69.53 -11.41
N GLN A 76 43.40 -69.71 -10.66
CA GLN A 76 42.08 -69.29 -11.08
C GLN A 76 42.14 -67.76 -11.22
N ASN A 77 41.82 -67.25 -12.42
CA ASN A 77 41.79 -65.81 -12.67
C ASN A 77 40.84 -65.14 -11.67
N SER A 78 41.36 -64.19 -10.89
CA SER A 78 40.59 -63.39 -9.95
C SER A 78 40.15 -62.12 -10.67
N PRO A 79 38.86 -61.74 -10.63
CA PRO A 79 38.42 -60.51 -11.26
C PRO A 79 39.06 -59.28 -10.57
N PRO A 80 39.10 -58.13 -11.25
CA PRO A 80 39.51 -56.87 -10.65
C PRO A 80 38.66 -56.50 -9.43
N ASN A 81 39.15 -55.56 -8.61
CA ASN A 81 38.41 -54.91 -7.54
C ASN A 81 38.22 -53.42 -7.88
N ALA A 82 37.04 -52.88 -7.58
CA ALA A 82 36.68 -51.48 -7.76
C ALA A 82 36.53 -50.81 -6.39
N GLY A 83 37.26 -49.72 -6.15
CA GLY A 83 37.05 -48.87 -4.98
C GLY A 83 35.71 -48.15 -5.03
N ALA A 84 35.11 -47.89 -3.87
CA ALA A 84 33.97 -46.99 -3.76
C ALA A 84 34.39 -45.56 -4.13
N ILE A 85 33.49 -44.85 -4.81
CA ILE A 85 33.66 -43.44 -5.16
C ILE A 85 32.47 -42.70 -4.56
N SER A 86 32.73 -41.71 -3.73
CA SER A 86 31.67 -40.88 -3.13
C SER A 86 30.94 -40.08 -4.20
N ALA A 87 29.69 -39.71 -3.91
CA ALA A 87 28.93 -38.81 -4.78
C ALA A 87 29.69 -37.50 -5.02
N GLN A 88 29.51 -36.93 -6.21
CA GLN A 88 30.20 -35.71 -6.63
C GLN A 88 29.18 -34.59 -6.89
N THR A 89 29.58 -33.35 -6.65
CA THR A 89 28.81 -32.17 -7.00
C THR A 89 29.63 -31.31 -7.97
N ILE A 90 28.98 -30.81 -9.02
CA ILE A 90 29.60 -29.97 -10.03
C ILE A 90 28.57 -28.94 -10.53
N THR A 91 29.01 -27.81 -11.06
CA THR A 91 28.11 -26.82 -11.67
C THR A 91 28.05 -26.98 -13.19
N VAL A 92 26.97 -26.49 -13.81
CA VAL A 92 26.84 -26.47 -15.28
C VAL A 92 28.03 -25.73 -15.90
N GLY A 93 28.68 -26.36 -16.90
CA GLY A 93 29.85 -25.80 -17.60
C GLY A 93 31.20 -26.06 -16.93
N ALA A 94 31.23 -26.52 -15.68
CA ALA A 94 32.48 -26.88 -14.99
C ALA A 94 32.94 -28.31 -15.33
N THR A 95 34.24 -28.57 -15.10
CA THR A 95 34.85 -29.91 -15.21
C THR A 95 35.52 -30.33 -13.91
N LEU A 96 35.39 -31.61 -13.52
CA LEU A 96 35.96 -32.16 -12.29
C LEU A 96 36.69 -33.47 -12.58
N ASP A 97 37.96 -33.58 -12.17
CA ASP A 97 38.72 -34.83 -12.24
C ASP A 97 38.52 -35.62 -10.95
N VAL A 98 37.83 -36.75 -11.06
CA VAL A 98 37.55 -37.66 -9.94
C VAL A 98 38.60 -38.76 -9.93
N PRO A 99 39.35 -38.93 -8.83
CA PRO A 99 40.30 -40.02 -8.72
C PRO A 99 39.58 -41.38 -8.69
N ILE A 100 40.11 -42.36 -9.40
CA ILE A 100 39.56 -43.72 -9.48
C ILE A 100 40.60 -44.73 -9.01
N ALA A 101 40.17 -45.76 -8.28
CA ALA A 101 41.02 -46.81 -7.75
C ALA A 101 40.49 -48.18 -8.17
N PHE A 102 41.14 -48.79 -9.16
CA PHE A 102 40.92 -50.18 -9.54
C PHE A 102 42.22 -50.96 -9.34
N SER A 103 42.12 -52.19 -8.83
CA SER A 103 43.26 -53.06 -8.60
C SER A 103 42.94 -54.48 -9.05
N ASP A 104 43.90 -55.19 -9.61
CA ASP A 104 43.75 -56.58 -10.00
C ASP A 104 44.59 -57.50 -9.09
N PRO A 105 44.01 -58.51 -8.42
CA PRO A 105 44.76 -59.41 -7.54
C PRO A 105 45.86 -60.22 -8.25
N ASP A 106 45.71 -60.47 -9.55
CA ASP A 106 46.67 -61.16 -10.39
C ASP A 106 47.63 -60.18 -11.11
N ASN A 107 47.49 -58.87 -10.84
CA ASN A 107 48.18 -57.76 -11.50
C ASN A 107 47.99 -57.75 -13.03
N ASP A 108 46.84 -58.24 -13.51
CA ASP A 108 46.50 -58.18 -14.93
C ASP A 108 46.24 -56.71 -15.38
N PRO A 109 46.62 -56.32 -16.62
CA PRO A 109 46.39 -54.96 -17.10
C PRO A 109 44.90 -54.62 -17.21
N LEU A 110 44.49 -53.54 -16.57
CA LEU A 110 43.08 -53.11 -16.55
C LEU A 110 42.74 -52.16 -17.69
N ASN A 111 41.63 -52.44 -18.36
CA ASN A 111 40.99 -51.53 -19.30
C ASN A 111 39.71 -50.94 -18.67
N ILE A 112 39.69 -49.62 -18.51
CA ILE A 112 38.62 -48.89 -17.81
C ILE A 112 37.77 -48.08 -18.79
N THR A 113 36.45 -48.19 -18.67
CA THR A 113 35.47 -47.38 -19.41
C THR A 113 34.54 -46.64 -18.46
N ALA A 114 34.10 -45.44 -18.85
CA ALA A 114 33.11 -44.65 -18.13
C ALA A 114 31.84 -44.50 -18.95
N GLN A 115 30.68 -44.63 -18.30
CA GLN A 115 29.37 -44.40 -18.90
C GLN A 115 28.54 -43.52 -17.97
N SER A 116 27.91 -42.49 -18.53
CA SER A 116 26.91 -41.69 -17.83
C SER A 116 25.52 -42.26 -18.07
N SER A 117 24.67 -42.25 -17.04
CA SER A 117 23.24 -42.57 -17.17
C SER A 117 22.46 -41.48 -17.91
N ASN A 118 22.99 -40.25 -17.97
CA ASN A 118 22.38 -39.13 -18.67
C ASN A 118 23.45 -38.13 -19.14
N ASN A 119 23.96 -38.33 -20.37
CA ASN A 119 24.96 -37.45 -20.97
C ASN A 119 24.49 -36.01 -21.20
N SER A 120 23.18 -35.75 -21.18
CA SER A 120 22.63 -34.38 -21.29
C SER A 120 22.75 -33.61 -19.98
N VAL A 121 22.95 -34.29 -18.85
CA VAL A 121 23.14 -33.69 -17.52
C VAL A 121 24.63 -33.69 -17.16
N VAL A 122 25.29 -34.84 -17.24
CA VAL A 122 26.71 -35.00 -16.92
C VAL A 122 27.36 -35.96 -17.91
N SER A 123 28.52 -35.60 -18.46
CA SER A 123 29.34 -36.50 -19.27
C SER A 123 30.60 -36.92 -18.51
N ALA A 124 31.10 -38.12 -18.79
CA ALA A 124 32.28 -38.67 -18.15
C ALA A 124 33.23 -39.28 -19.19
N VAL A 125 34.53 -38.97 -19.07
CA VAL A 125 35.59 -39.49 -19.94
C VAL A 125 36.75 -39.96 -19.07
N VAL A 126 37.20 -41.20 -19.29
CA VAL A 126 38.39 -41.73 -18.61
C VAL A 126 39.62 -40.97 -19.12
N VAL A 127 40.36 -40.33 -18.22
CA VAL A 127 41.55 -39.53 -18.56
C VAL A 127 42.79 -40.43 -18.58
N ASN A 128 42.90 -41.30 -17.58
CA ASN A 128 43.93 -42.31 -17.42
C ASN A 128 43.42 -43.40 -16.46
N ASN A 129 44.26 -44.40 -16.12
CA ASN A 129 43.86 -45.49 -15.21
C ASN A 129 43.62 -45.06 -13.75
N ASN A 130 43.76 -43.76 -13.43
CA ASN A 130 43.69 -43.21 -12.09
C ASN A 130 42.70 -42.03 -11.96
N ALA A 131 42.09 -41.56 -13.05
CA ALA A 131 41.09 -40.50 -13.00
C ALA A 131 40.04 -40.59 -14.12
N VAL A 132 38.80 -40.21 -13.79
CA VAL A 132 37.72 -39.91 -14.74
C VAL A 132 37.40 -38.42 -14.67
N ARG A 133 37.28 -37.77 -15.82
CA ARG A 133 36.87 -36.37 -15.92
C ARG A 133 35.37 -36.30 -16.12
N LEU A 134 34.71 -35.54 -15.27
CA LEU A 134 33.31 -35.17 -15.38
C LEU A 134 33.18 -33.81 -16.05
N SER A 135 32.09 -33.60 -16.79
CA SER A 135 31.71 -32.28 -17.30
C SER A 135 30.22 -32.08 -17.09
N GLY A 136 29.85 -31.04 -16.34
CA GLY A 136 28.45 -30.65 -16.10
C GLY A 136 27.86 -29.99 -17.34
N VAL A 137 26.74 -30.52 -17.83
CA VAL A 137 26.09 -30.08 -19.08
C VAL A 137 24.77 -29.36 -18.83
N ALA A 138 23.94 -29.88 -17.92
CA ALA A 138 22.67 -29.28 -17.53
C ALA A 138 22.33 -29.65 -16.09
N VAL A 139 21.50 -28.84 -15.43
CA VAL A 139 21.06 -29.07 -14.05
C VAL A 139 20.33 -30.41 -13.93
N GLY A 140 20.67 -31.19 -12.90
CA GLY A 140 20.02 -32.45 -12.60
C GLY A 140 20.98 -33.49 -12.00
N MET A 141 20.46 -34.71 -11.84
CA MET A 141 21.21 -35.84 -11.29
C MET A 141 21.57 -36.84 -12.39
N GLY A 142 22.81 -37.34 -12.38
CA GLY A 142 23.26 -38.42 -13.25
C GLY A 142 24.22 -39.36 -12.53
N ASN A 143 24.14 -40.66 -12.83
CA ASN A 143 25.04 -41.66 -12.27
C ASN A 143 26.16 -41.95 -13.27
N ILE A 144 27.39 -42.04 -12.79
CA ILE A 144 28.55 -42.45 -13.57
C ILE A 144 28.93 -43.87 -13.18
N THR A 145 28.85 -44.78 -14.14
CA THR A 145 29.28 -46.16 -13.99
C THR A 145 30.65 -46.33 -14.62
N LEU A 146 31.62 -46.78 -13.83
CA LEU A 146 32.95 -47.16 -14.29
C LEU A 146 33.06 -48.68 -14.34
N THR A 147 33.62 -49.21 -15.41
CA THR A 147 33.85 -50.65 -15.59
C THR A 147 35.33 -50.89 -15.90
N ALA A 148 36.00 -51.72 -15.11
CA ALA A 148 37.35 -52.21 -15.37
C ALA A 148 37.32 -53.68 -15.78
N THR A 149 38.09 -54.06 -16.79
CA THR A 149 38.22 -55.44 -17.28
C THR A 149 39.69 -55.87 -17.33
N ASP A 150 39.97 -57.12 -16.97
CA ASP A 150 41.33 -57.70 -16.93
C ASP A 150 41.79 -58.33 -18.26
N GLY A 151 40.92 -58.36 -19.27
CA GLY A 151 41.19 -59.00 -20.57
C GLY A 151 41.24 -60.54 -20.52
N ARG A 152 41.00 -61.16 -19.37
CA ARG A 152 41.00 -62.61 -19.13
C ARG A 152 39.65 -63.15 -18.62
N GLY A 153 38.65 -62.27 -18.56
CA GLY A 153 37.24 -62.61 -18.32
C GLY A 153 36.69 -62.11 -16.99
N GLY A 154 37.50 -61.42 -16.18
CA GLY A 154 37.07 -60.73 -14.97
C GLY A 154 36.75 -59.26 -15.23
N SER A 155 35.75 -58.75 -14.51
CA SER A 155 35.35 -57.35 -14.56
C SER A 155 34.90 -56.85 -13.19
N ALA A 156 35.16 -55.58 -12.89
CA ALA A 156 34.64 -54.89 -11.73
C ALA A 156 33.95 -53.60 -12.15
N THR A 157 32.86 -53.25 -11.45
CA THR A 157 32.10 -52.03 -11.71
C THR A 157 31.89 -51.25 -10.43
N THR A 158 31.98 -49.93 -10.51
CA THR A 158 31.58 -49.00 -9.44
C THR A 158 30.71 -47.90 -10.04
N THR A 159 29.73 -47.44 -9.28
CA THR A 159 28.79 -46.41 -9.71
C THR A 159 28.70 -45.35 -8.63
N PHE A 160 28.73 -44.08 -9.02
CA PHE A 160 28.56 -42.95 -8.10
C PHE A 160 27.63 -41.90 -8.71
N ALA A 161 26.89 -41.21 -7.85
CA ALA A 161 25.98 -40.14 -8.25
C ALA A 161 26.76 -38.84 -8.49
N VAL A 162 26.30 -38.06 -9.46
CA VAL A 162 26.79 -36.71 -9.74
C VAL A 162 25.59 -35.77 -9.79
N ALA A 163 25.55 -34.80 -8.88
CA ALA A 163 24.61 -33.70 -8.92
C ALA A 163 25.25 -32.54 -9.71
N VAL A 164 24.57 -32.12 -10.77
CA VAL A 164 24.92 -30.92 -11.53
C VAL A 164 23.98 -29.81 -11.08
N ASN A 165 24.52 -28.84 -10.36
CA ASN A 165 23.77 -27.69 -9.87
C ASN A 165 23.93 -26.51 -10.83
N ASP A 166 23.01 -25.55 -10.76
CA ASP A 166 23.24 -24.26 -11.39
C ASP A 166 24.46 -23.59 -10.70
N PRO A 167 25.37 -22.90 -11.42
CA PRO A 167 26.23 -21.94 -10.75
C PRO A 167 25.38 -20.98 -9.89
N PRO A 168 25.86 -20.59 -8.69
CA PRO A 168 25.20 -19.51 -7.95
C PRO A 168 25.13 -18.27 -8.87
N PRO A 169 24.01 -17.54 -8.88
CA PRO A 169 23.93 -16.29 -9.62
C PRO A 169 25.03 -15.34 -9.11
N ASP A 170 25.74 -14.68 -10.03
CA ASP A 170 26.69 -13.62 -9.67
C ASP A 170 25.91 -12.50 -8.96
N ASN A 171 26.32 -12.08 -7.76
CA ASN A 171 25.76 -10.91 -7.08
C ASN A 171 26.41 -9.64 -7.64
N ASP A 172 25.63 -8.78 -8.27
CA ASP A 172 26.03 -7.45 -8.68
C ASP A 172 25.59 -6.46 -7.60
N PRO A 173 26.44 -5.49 -7.19
CA PRO A 173 26.06 -4.54 -6.15
C PRO A 173 24.86 -3.70 -6.58
N PRO A 174 24.04 -3.23 -5.62
CA PRO A 174 22.91 -2.38 -5.91
C PRO A 174 23.36 -1.06 -6.54
N THR A 175 22.49 -0.49 -7.37
CA THR A 175 22.68 0.83 -7.97
C THR A 175 21.92 1.87 -7.17
N LEU A 176 22.52 3.04 -6.94
CA LEU A 176 21.90 4.18 -6.26
C LEU A 176 21.96 5.40 -7.20
N GLN A 177 20.82 6.04 -7.43
CA GLN A 177 20.75 7.23 -8.27
C GLN A 177 21.42 8.43 -7.58
N ALA A 178 22.21 9.19 -8.33
CA ALA A 178 22.90 10.38 -7.82
C ALA A 178 21.91 11.40 -7.21
N ILE A 179 22.30 11.97 -6.07
CA ILE A 179 21.51 12.95 -5.32
C ILE A 179 22.21 14.30 -5.44
N ASN A 180 21.48 15.34 -5.86
CA ASN A 180 22.05 16.68 -5.95
C ASN A 180 22.17 17.32 -4.56
N ASP A 181 23.11 18.26 -4.42
CA ASP A 181 23.22 19.10 -3.23
C ASP A 181 21.89 19.80 -2.90
N GLN A 182 21.60 19.94 -1.61
CA GLN A 182 20.36 20.51 -1.09
C GLN A 182 20.63 21.79 -0.31
N THR A 183 19.64 22.68 -0.29
CA THR A 183 19.65 23.89 0.52
C THR A 183 18.34 24.01 1.27
N VAL A 184 18.40 24.21 2.58
CA VAL A 184 17.24 24.39 3.46
C VAL A 184 17.50 25.54 4.43
N ASP A 185 16.47 26.07 5.08
CA ASP A 185 16.63 27.04 6.16
C ASP A 185 16.57 26.33 7.53
N VAL A 186 17.14 26.94 8.57
CA VAL A 186 17.06 26.37 9.95
C VAL A 186 15.59 26.09 10.32
N GLY A 187 15.33 24.88 10.82
CA GLY A 187 14.01 24.40 11.23
C GLY A 187 13.14 23.84 10.11
N GLN A 188 13.56 23.94 8.83
CA GLN A 188 12.81 23.37 7.71
C GLN A 188 13.14 21.88 7.51
N ALA A 189 12.10 21.10 7.25
CA ALA A 189 12.22 19.70 6.85
C ALA A 189 12.11 19.57 5.33
N LEU A 190 12.93 18.71 4.74
CA LEU A 190 12.94 18.38 3.32
C LEU A 190 12.89 16.86 3.16
N GLN A 191 12.00 16.38 2.29
CA GLN A 191 11.94 14.97 1.94
C GLN A 191 12.56 14.76 0.55
N ILE A 192 13.50 13.83 0.46
CA ILE A 192 14.20 13.46 -0.77
C ILE A 192 13.82 12.03 -1.11
N ALA A 193 13.29 11.81 -2.31
CA ALA A 193 13.04 10.46 -2.80
C ALA A 193 14.38 9.81 -3.19
N LEU A 194 14.64 8.63 -2.63
CA LEU A 194 15.77 7.78 -2.96
C LEU A 194 15.32 6.75 -4.00
N SER A 195 16.14 6.54 -5.03
CA SER A 195 15.93 5.49 -6.03
C SER A 195 17.15 4.60 -6.05
N ALA A 196 16.96 3.36 -5.63
CA ALA A 196 17.95 2.30 -5.72
C ALA A 196 17.31 1.06 -6.31
N SER A 197 18.10 0.30 -7.06
CA SER A 197 17.68 -0.97 -7.65
C SER A 197 18.84 -1.92 -7.69
N ASP A 198 18.54 -3.19 -7.43
CA ASP A 198 19.52 -4.25 -7.53
C ASP A 198 19.42 -4.96 -8.90
N PRO A 199 20.51 -5.13 -9.65
CA PRO A 199 20.50 -5.82 -10.94
C PRO A 199 20.04 -7.28 -10.86
N ASN A 200 20.23 -7.95 -9.71
CA ASN A 200 19.79 -9.32 -9.45
C ASN A 200 18.35 -9.40 -8.94
N GLY A 201 17.74 -8.25 -8.64
CA GLY A 201 16.38 -8.16 -8.10
C GLY A 201 16.32 -8.39 -6.59
N ASP A 202 17.46 -8.38 -5.90
CA ASP A 202 17.53 -8.50 -4.45
C ASP A 202 16.95 -7.27 -3.75
N ASN A 203 16.50 -7.47 -2.51
CA ASN A 203 15.84 -6.41 -1.75
C ASN A 203 16.86 -5.41 -1.21
N VAL A 204 16.79 -4.16 -1.67
CA VAL A 204 17.72 -3.09 -1.26
C VAL A 204 17.27 -2.41 0.03
N ILE A 205 18.18 -2.35 1.00
CA ILE A 205 18.05 -1.62 2.26
C ILE A 205 18.75 -0.27 2.13
N LEU A 206 18.01 0.81 2.42
CA LEU A 206 18.52 2.18 2.38
C LEU A 206 18.77 2.72 3.78
N THR A 207 19.94 3.30 3.99
CA THR A 207 20.31 4.02 5.22
C THR A 207 20.95 5.36 4.86
N ALA A 208 20.92 6.33 5.78
CA ALA A 208 21.59 7.60 5.60
C ALA A 208 22.15 8.12 6.93
N GLY A 209 23.26 8.83 6.86
CA GLY A 209 23.89 9.48 8.00
C GLY A 209 24.34 10.90 7.64
N SER A 210 24.33 11.79 8.63
CA SER A 210 24.88 13.14 8.50
C SER A 210 26.31 13.18 9.03
N GLY A 211 27.17 13.94 8.37
CA GLY A 211 28.51 14.26 8.86
C GLY A 211 28.50 15.21 10.06
N ASP A 212 27.38 15.92 10.29
CA ASP A 212 27.17 16.80 11.45
C ASP A 212 25.66 16.96 11.72
N ASP A 213 25.14 16.17 12.67
CA ASP A 213 23.73 16.20 13.08
C ASP A 213 23.33 17.54 13.74
N PHE A 214 24.28 18.37 14.18
CA PHE A 214 23.98 19.71 14.70
C PHE A 214 23.71 20.72 13.58
N VAL A 215 24.15 20.45 12.35
CA VAL A 215 23.85 21.26 11.17
C VAL A 215 22.62 20.73 10.47
N ALA A 216 22.57 19.44 10.13
CA ALA A 216 21.41 18.80 9.52
C ALA A 216 21.24 17.36 10.01
N ALA A 217 20.04 17.00 10.46
CA ALA A 217 19.70 15.65 10.90
C ALA A 217 18.94 14.90 9.80
N VAL A 218 19.20 13.60 9.64
CA VAL A 218 18.59 12.76 8.60
C VAL A 218 18.03 11.45 9.13
N SER A 219 16.99 10.94 8.48
CA SER A 219 16.45 9.60 8.71
C SER A 219 15.88 9.03 7.41
N VAL A 220 15.82 7.70 7.29
CA VAL A 220 15.25 7.02 6.12
C VAL A 220 14.00 6.27 6.53
N SER A 221 12.93 6.40 5.74
CA SER A 221 11.68 5.65 5.88
C SER A 221 11.26 5.11 4.51
N GLY A 222 11.38 3.79 4.32
CA GLY A 222 11.21 3.17 3.01
C GLY A 222 12.22 3.73 2.00
N THR A 223 11.71 4.34 0.93
CA THR A 223 12.52 4.98 -0.13
C THR A 223 12.63 6.50 0.02
N SER A 224 12.29 7.07 1.18
CA SER A 224 12.37 8.52 1.40
C SER A 224 13.37 8.87 2.50
N LEU A 225 14.28 9.79 2.21
CA LEU A 225 15.16 10.43 3.18
C LEU A 225 14.47 11.70 3.70
N ASN A 226 14.23 11.76 5.01
CA ASN A 226 13.74 12.94 5.70
C ASN A 226 14.93 13.70 6.29
N LEU A 227 15.12 14.93 5.86
CA LEU A 227 16.18 15.84 6.28
C LEU A 227 15.57 16.99 7.08
N LEU A 228 16.24 17.42 8.15
CA LEU A 228 15.87 18.59 8.94
C LEU A 228 17.09 19.51 9.10
N GLY A 229 16.97 20.78 8.70
CA GLY A 229 17.98 21.80 9.01
C GLY A 229 17.95 22.15 10.49
N VAL A 230 19.07 21.93 11.21
CA VAL A 230 19.15 22.11 12.67
C VAL A 230 19.86 23.43 13.02
N SER A 231 20.97 23.75 12.36
CA SER A 231 21.71 25.00 12.58
C SER A 231 22.36 25.48 11.29
N ALA A 232 22.58 26.79 11.19
CA ALA A 232 23.17 27.39 10.01
C ALA A 232 24.60 26.87 9.79
N GLY A 233 24.89 26.39 8.59
CA GLY A 233 26.16 25.72 8.28
C GLY A 233 26.06 24.82 7.06
N GLN A 234 27.09 24.02 6.84
CA GLN A 234 27.13 23.06 5.74
C GLN A 234 27.62 21.71 6.26
N THR A 235 26.96 20.62 5.85
CA THR A 235 27.35 19.25 6.21
C THR A 235 27.13 18.30 5.03
N GLN A 236 27.85 17.18 5.03
CA GLN A 236 27.71 16.12 4.01
C GLN A 236 26.74 15.06 4.52
N ILE A 237 25.85 14.59 3.65
CA ILE A 237 24.98 13.44 3.92
C ILE A 237 25.44 12.27 3.05
N THR A 238 25.65 11.13 3.68
CA THR A 238 26.00 9.87 3.02
C THR A 238 24.78 8.96 3.02
N VAL A 239 24.34 8.52 1.84
CA VAL A 239 23.27 7.54 1.66
C VAL A 239 23.89 6.22 1.22
N THR A 240 23.50 5.12 1.86
CA THR A 240 23.98 3.76 1.55
C THR A 240 22.81 2.89 1.08
N ALA A 241 22.99 2.22 -0.05
CA ALA A 241 22.11 1.16 -0.54
C ALA A 241 22.84 -0.19 -0.44
N SER A 242 22.23 -1.19 0.19
CA SER A 242 22.81 -2.53 0.35
C SER A 242 21.78 -3.63 0.13
N ASP A 243 22.17 -4.71 -0.54
CA ASP A 243 21.39 -5.94 -0.76
C ASP A 243 21.58 -6.97 0.39
N GLY A 244 22.40 -6.65 1.39
CA GLY A 244 22.80 -7.55 2.48
C GLY A 244 24.14 -8.27 2.29
N THR A 245 24.71 -8.23 1.08
CA THR A 245 26.01 -8.81 0.72
C THR A 245 26.99 -7.71 0.31
N ASP A 246 26.59 -6.84 -0.62
CA ASP A 246 27.34 -5.71 -1.15
C ASP A 246 26.62 -4.38 -0.84
N ALA A 247 27.33 -3.26 -1.01
CA ALA A 247 26.78 -1.93 -0.76
C ALA A 247 27.42 -0.85 -1.65
N VAL A 248 26.61 0.14 -2.02
CA VAL A 248 27.05 1.38 -2.69
C VAL A 248 26.66 2.60 -1.85
N THR A 249 27.52 3.62 -1.86
CA THR A 249 27.29 4.87 -1.15
C THR A 249 27.28 6.06 -2.11
N GLU A 250 26.43 7.04 -1.85
CA GLU A 250 26.40 8.33 -2.53
C GLU A 250 26.43 9.46 -1.48
N ASP A 251 27.25 10.47 -1.73
CA ASP A 251 27.37 11.64 -0.88
C ASP A 251 26.79 12.89 -1.57
N PHE A 252 26.05 13.71 -0.83
CA PHE A 252 25.66 15.04 -1.27
C PHE A 252 25.78 16.07 -0.15
N THR A 253 25.89 17.33 -0.50
CA THR A 253 26.08 18.42 0.46
C THR A 253 24.76 19.09 0.80
N VAL A 254 24.58 19.41 2.08
CA VAL A 254 23.43 20.16 2.59
C VAL A 254 23.92 21.48 3.14
N THR A 255 23.37 22.58 2.62
CA THR A 255 23.58 23.93 3.15
C THR A 255 22.34 24.37 3.92
N VAL A 256 22.51 24.74 5.18
CA VAL A 256 21.45 25.26 6.04
C VAL A 256 21.66 26.76 6.21
N ASN A 257 20.73 27.57 5.67
CA ASN A 257 20.81 29.02 5.79
C ASN A 257 20.34 29.49 7.17
N PRO A 258 20.92 30.57 7.72
CA PRO A 258 20.38 31.21 8.91
C PRO A 258 18.96 31.77 8.63
N PRO A 259 18.12 31.90 9.68
CA PRO A 259 16.82 32.54 9.53
C PRO A 259 16.96 33.98 9.02
N ALA A 260 16.01 34.43 8.20
CA ALA A 260 15.97 35.80 7.72
C ALA A 260 15.58 36.77 8.85
N ASN A 261 16.28 37.90 8.97
CA ASN A 261 15.97 38.98 9.93
C ASN A 261 14.81 39.84 9.39
N ASN A 262 13.72 39.99 10.14
CA ASN A 262 12.63 40.90 9.81
C ASN A 262 12.87 42.27 10.47
N PRO A 263 12.51 43.40 9.82
CA PRO A 263 12.64 44.71 10.46
C PRO A 263 11.74 44.85 11.70
N PRO A 264 12.13 45.70 12.68
CA PRO A 264 11.27 46.01 13.81
C PRO A 264 10.02 46.79 13.36
N VAL A 265 8.97 46.77 14.19
CA VAL A 265 7.68 47.43 13.92
C VAL A 265 7.39 48.47 15.00
N ILE A 266 6.95 49.66 14.59
CA ILE A 266 6.36 50.67 15.49
C ILE A 266 4.87 50.35 15.61
N LEU A 267 4.41 50.06 16.84
CA LEU A 267 3.02 49.70 17.15
C LEU A 267 2.17 50.90 17.60
N SER A 268 2.82 52.02 17.94
CA SER A 268 2.11 53.25 18.30
C SER A 268 1.50 53.92 17.08
N GLU A 269 0.19 54.20 17.12
CA GLU A 269 -0.45 55.09 16.17
C GLU A 269 -0.31 56.53 16.66
N PHE A 270 0.34 57.39 15.87
CA PHE A 270 0.53 58.79 16.23
C PHE A 270 -0.59 59.68 15.69
N GLN A 271 -1.14 60.52 16.57
CA GLN A 271 -2.10 61.57 16.21
C GLN A 271 -1.44 62.95 16.30
N GLN A 272 -2.09 63.97 15.74
CA GLN A 272 -1.67 65.36 15.93
C GLN A 272 -1.70 65.71 17.44
N VAL A 273 -0.65 66.37 17.90
CA VAL A 273 -0.49 66.81 19.30
C VAL A 273 -0.60 68.33 19.39
N GLU A 274 -1.44 68.84 20.27
CA GLU A 274 -1.54 70.28 20.56
C GLU A 274 -0.87 70.57 21.91
N VAL A 275 -0.03 71.61 21.96
CA VAL A 275 0.70 72.00 23.17
C VAL A 275 0.87 73.51 23.23
N ASP A 276 0.48 74.16 24.32
CA ASP A 276 0.67 75.61 24.44
C ASP A 276 2.15 76.01 24.52
N ALA A 277 2.46 77.24 24.11
CA ALA A 277 3.83 77.75 24.21
C ALA A 277 4.30 77.76 25.68
N GLY A 278 5.39 77.05 25.96
CA GLY A 278 5.96 76.84 27.30
C GLY A 278 5.49 75.57 28.02
N ALA A 279 4.64 74.74 27.40
CA ALA A 279 4.19 73.47 27.94
C ALA A 279 4.94 72.28 27.32
N THR A 280 4.96 71.15 28.05
CA THR A 280 5.53 69.87 27.59
C THR A 280 4.48 68.77 27.54
N VAL A 281 4.59 67.87 26.57
CA VAL A 281 3.73 66.70 26.39
C VAL A 281 4.58 65.44 26.19
N GLN A 282 4.13 64.31 26.74
CA GLN A 282 4.81 63.02 26.60
C GLN A 282 4.06 62.11 25.62
N VAL A 283 4.79 61.44 24.73
CA VAL A 283 4.24 60.50 23.73
C VAL A 283 4.91 59.14 23.90
N GLU A 284 4.14 58.10 24.20
CA GLU A 284 4.67 56.74 24.30
C GLU A 284 4.88 56.10 22.92
N VAL A 285 6.05 55.48 22.73
CA VAL A 285 6.37 54.72 21.52
C VAL A 285 6.54 53.26 21.91
N ASN A 286 5.65 52.41 21.40
CA ASN A 286 5.72 50.97 21.55
C ASN A 286 6.31 50.38 20.28
N THR A 287 7.32 49.53 20.43
CA THR A 287 7.97 48.82 19.32
C THR A 287 8.05 47.34 19.63
N SER A 288 8.02 46.52 18.59
CA SER A 288 8.26 45.09 18.69
C SER A 288 9.16 44.63 17.56
N ASP A 289 9.99 43.64 17.81
CA ASP A 289 10.73 42.93 16.78
C ASP A 289 10.18 41.50 16.63
N PRO A 290 9.88 41.01 15.41
CA PRO A 290 9.32 39.67 15.22
C PRO A 290 10.23 38.53 15.72
N GLU A 291 11.55 38.72 15.71
CA GLU A 291 12.54 37.77 16.22
C GLU A 291 12.86 38.00 17.71
N GLY A 292 12.35 39.09 18.29
CA GLY A 292 12.60 39.48 19.68
C GLY A 292 13.94 40.19 19.87
N ASP A 293 14.56 40.67 18.80
CA ASP A 293 15.81 41.40 18.86
C ASP A 293 15.63 42.76 19.60
N PRO A 294 16.66 43.24 20.34
CA PRO A 294 16.55 44.49 21.09
C PRO A 294 16.35 45.72 20.17
N VAL A 295 15.20 46.38 20.28
CA VAL A 295 14.89 47.58 19.47
C VAL A 295 15.31 48.88 20.16
N THR A 296 15.96 49.77 19.43
CA THR A 296 16.32 51.13 19.87
C THR A 296 15.47 52.19 19.18
N VAL A 297 14.88 53.12 19.95
CA VAL A 297 14.02 54.21 19.45
C VAL A 297 14.74 55.57 19.49
N SER A 298 14.62 56.33 18.42
CA SER A 298 15.09 57.72 18.28
C SER A 298 14.03 58.62 17.68
N ALA A 299 14.12 59.94 17.92
CA ALA A 299 13.18 60.91 17.36
C ALA A 299 13.86 62.22 16.94
N PHE A 300 13.28 62.89 15.96
CA PHE A 300 13.77 64.14 15.39
C PHE A 300 12.62 65.12 15.14
N SER A 301 12.82 66.40 15.42
CA SER A 301 11.86 67.46 15.08
C SER A 301 12.31 68.21 13.84
N SER A 302 11.40 68.38 12.89
CA SER A 302 11.59 69.18 11.68
C SER A 302 11.78 70.68 11.95
N ASP A 303 11.19 71.21 13.03
CA ASP A 303 11.43 72.57 13.52
C ASP A 303 11.49 72.60 15.05
N ALA A 304 12.70 72.41 15.57
CA ALA A 304 12.98 72.45 17.00
C ALA A 304 12.78 73.85 17.63
N GLY A 305 12.59 74.91 16.84
CA GLY A 305 12.25 76.25 17.33
C GLY A 305 10.76 76.40 17.67
N VAL A 306 9.91 75.57 17.05
CA VAL A 306 8.46 75.50 17.31
C VAL A 306 8.15 74.42 18.34
N ALA A 307 8.64 73.20 18.14
CA ALA A 307 8.53 72.11 19.10
C ALA A 307 9.82 71.27 19.16
N SER A 308 10.43 71.14 20.34
CA SER A 308 11.64 70.32 20.53
C SER A 308 11.27 68.92 21.05
N VAL A 309 12.08 67.89 20.73
CA VAL A 309 11.88 66.50 21.17
C VAL A 309 13.20 65.88 21.65
N ASN A 310 13.16 64.97 22.62
CA ASN A 310 14.35 64.18 23.01
C ASN A 310 14.78 63.22 21.89
N ALA A 311 16.09 63.15 21.65
CA ALA A 311 16.64 62.40 20.51
C ALA A 311 16.54 60.86 20.65
N SER A 312 16.33 60.32 21.86
CA SER A 312 16.27 58.88 22.11
C SER A 312 15.48 58.54 23.38
N GLY A 313 14.90 57.34 23.40
CA GLY A 313 14.18 56.77 24.55
C GLY A 313 12.67 56.96 24.48
N THR A 314 11.95 56.20 25.30
CA THR A 314 10.49 56.23 25.39
C THR A 314 10.09 56.44 26.86
N PRO A 315 9.07 57.28 27.18
CA PRO A 315 8.30 58.12 26.25
C PRO A 315 9.13 59.25 25.63
N LEU A 316 8.72 59.72 24.45
CA LEU A 316 9.19 60.96 23.86
C LEU A 316 8.66 62.14 24.66
N ILE A 317 9.48 63.16 24.88
CA ILE A 317 9.16 64.39 25.60
C ILE A 317 9.24 65.53 24.59
N ILE A 318 8.10 66.16 24.32
CA ILE A 318 7.96 67.25 23.36
C ILE A 318 7.64 68.55 24.11
N GLU A 319 8.37 69.63 23.82
CA GLU A 319 8.17 70.95 24.41
C GLU A 319 7.73 71.95 23.34
N GLY A 320 6.57 72.60 23.53
CA GLY A 320 6.08 73.68 22.67
C GLY A 320 6.78 75.00 23.02
N LEU A 321 7.42 75.65 22.05
CA LEU A 321 8.27 76.82 22.31
C LEU A 321 7.71 78.12 21.73
N SER A 322 7.09 78.06 20.56
CA SER A 322 6.50 79.23 19.90
C SER A 322 5.32 78.83 19.03
N GLY A 323 4.30 79.69 18.92
CA GLY A 323 3.14 79.42 18.08
C GLY A 323 3.50 79.03 16.64
N GLY A 324 2.97 77.90 16.16
CA GLY A 324 3.37 77.30 14.89
C GLY A 324 3.08 75.80 14.82
N GLN A 325 3.62 75.12 13.79
CA GLN A 325 3.56 73.66 13.65
C GLN A 325 4.94 73.06 13.38
N ALA A 326 5.24 71.89 13.95
CA ALA A 326 6.44 71.10 13.69
C ALA A 326 6.09 69.61 13.56
N GLU A 327 6.70 68.91 12.60
CA GLU A 327 6.61 67.45 12.46
C GLU A 327 7.70 66.74 13.26
N ILE A 328 7.34 65.70 14.01
CA ILE A 328 8.23 64.81 14.75
C ILE A 328 8.32 63.48 14.01
N THR A 329 9.51 63.06 13.60
CA THR A 329 9.80 61.74 13.02
C THR A 329 10.40 60.82 14.07
N VAL A 330 9.80 59.65 14.26
CA VAL A 330 10.24 58.58 15.17
C VAL A 330 10.86 57.45 14.35
N SER A 331 11.99 56.89 14.78
CA SER A 331 12.66 55.77 14.13
C SER A 331 12.99 54.65 15.11
N ALA A 332 12.77 53.41 14.71
CA ALA A 332 13.05 52.19 15.47
C ALA A 332 14.01 51.27 14.70
N THR A 333 15.06 50.76 15.35
CA THR A 333 16.07 49.87 14.73
C THR A 333 16.46 48.71 15.64
N ASP A 334 16.65 47.53 15.06
CA ASP A 334 17.18 46.30 15.67
C ASP A 334 18.72 46.19 15.53
N GLY A 335 19.36 47.19 14.93
CA GLY A 335 20.79 47.22 14.61
C GLY A 335 21.16 46.77 13.19
N THR A 336 20.25 46.14 12.44
CA THR A 336 20.46 45.74 11.04
C THR A 336 19.47 46.39 10.07
N SER A 337 18.25 46.66 10.53
CA SER A 337 17.12 47.26 9.82
C SER A 337 16.53 48.44 10.61
N THR A 338 15.88 49.39 9.92
CA THR A 338 15.28 50.58 10.55
C THR A 338 13.94 50.91 9.90
N VAL A 339 12.94 51.25 10.72
CA VAL A 339 11.64 51.77 10.29
C VAL A 339 11.39 53.14 10.91
N SER A 340 10.60 53.99 10.25
CA SER A 340 10.27 55.33 10.72
C SER A 340 8.80 55.69 10.49
N ASP A 341 8.25 56.53 11.36
CA ASP A 341 6.90 57.12 11.24
C ASP A 341 6.91 58.58 11.77
N SER A 342 5.90 59.40 11.47
CA SER A 342 5.87 60.82 11.88
C SER A 342 4.49 61.36 12.27
N PHE A 343 4.47 62.43 13.07
CA PHE A 343 3.26 63.16 13.45
C PHE A 343 3.49 64.65 13.65
N THR A 344 2.41 65.45 13.58
CA THR A 344 2.47 66.91 13.69
C THR A 344 2.17 67.41 15.10
N VAL A 345 2.89 68.44 15.55
CA VAL A 345 2.71 69.16 16.81
C VAL A 345 2.31 70.61 16.52
N VAL A 346 1.27 71.15 17.16
CA VAL A 346 0.75 72.52 17.00
C VAL A 346 0.80 73.32 18.31
N VAL A 347 1.21 74.59 18.25
CA VAL A 347 1.43 75.47 19.43
C VAL A 347 0.60 76.77 19.39
N THR A 348 -0.06 77.17 20.49
CA THR A 348 -1.04 78.31 20.61
C THR A 348 -0.77 79.35 21.74
N GLU A 349 -1.31 80.60 21.65
CA GLU A 349 -1.18 81.76 22.62
C GLU A 349 -2.54 82.53 22.86
N GLU A 350 -2.78 83.21 24.02
CA GLU A 350 -4.13 83.75 24.49
C GLU A 350 -4.23 85.29 24.89
N VAL A 351 -5.42 86.00 24.78
CA VAL A 351 -5.72 87.44 25.20
C VAL A 351 -7.23 87.77 25.62
N ALA A 352 -7.55 88.87 26.38
CA ALA A 352 -8.83 89.24 27.10
C ALA A 352 -9.87 90.27 26.47
N GLN A 353 -11.15 90.42 26.98
CA GLN A 353 -12.39 91.02 26.31
C GLN A 353 -13.04 92.39 26.78
N VAL A 354 -14.00 92.95 25.98
CA VAL A 354 -14.70 94.30 25.94
C VAL A 354 -16.27 94.20 26.01
N ASN A 355 -17.04 95.27 26.40
CA ASN A 355 -18.54 95.34 26.49
C ASN A 355 -19.29 95.13 25.16
N THR A 356 -20.45 94.45 25.19
CA THR A 356 -21.24 94.04 24.00
C THR A 356 -22.65 94.66 23.97
N PRO A 357 -23.17 95.15 22.83
CA PRO A 357 -24.55 95.65 22.73
C PRO A 357 -25.63 94.57 22.97
N PRO A 358 -26.86 94.96 23.40
CA PRO A 358 -27.98 94.03 23.57
C PRO A 358 -28.45 93.46 22.24
N SER A 359 -29.04 92.26 22.26
CA SER A 359 -29.55 91.54 21.09
C SER A 359 -31.08 91.46 21.08
N ILE A 360 -31.66 91.51 19.87
CA ILE A 360 -33.08 91.26 19.60
C ILE A 360 -33.19 89.86 18.99
N ASP A 361 -34.14 89.04 19.43
CA ASP A 361 -34.47 87.79 18.72
C ASP A 361 -35.13 88.12 17.38
N THR A 362 -34.37 88.05 16.30
CA THR A 362 -34.79 88.52 14.97
C THR A 362 -35.69 87.53 14.22
N GLN A 363 -36.31 86.56 14.89
CA GLN A 363 -37.21 85.58 14.24
C GLN A 363 -38.61 86.12 13.96
N PHE A 364 -38.71 87.34 13.43
CA PHE A 364 -39.97 87.89 12.95
C PHE A 364 -40.22 87.44 11.51
N ALA A 365 -41.26 86.63 11.30
CA ALA A 365 -41.72 86.33 9.95
C ALA A 365 -42.33 87.59 9.30
N PRO A 366 -42.11 87.82 7.99
CA PRO A 366 -42.82 88.87 7.25
C PRO A 366 -44.33 88.74 7.42
N GLN A 367 -45.01 89.85 7.67
CA GLN A 367 -46.46 89.88 7.86
C GLN A 367 -47.15 90.23 6.55
N VAL A 368 -48.18 89.46 6.18
CA VAL A 368 -49.03 89.78 5.03
C VAL A 368 -50.44 90.04 5.54
N LEU A 369 -50.96 91.23 5.28
CA LEU A 369 -52.28 91.68 5.70
C LEU A 369 -53.12 92.06 4.47
N GLU A 370 -54.43 92.08 4.62
CA GLU A 370 -55.32 92.69 3.63
C GLU A 370 -55.75 94.08 4.14
N VAL A 371 -56.09 94.99 3.22
CA VAL A 371 -56.54 96.33 3.59
C VAL A 371 -57.71 96.24 4.58
N GLY A 372 -57.50 96.75 5.80
CA GLY A 372 -58.48 96.72 6.89
C GLY A 372 -58.21 95.72 8.02
N GLN A 373 -57.17 94.87 7.93
CA GLN A 373 -56.80 93.92 8.99
C GLN A 373 -55.76 94.46 9.99
N SER A 374 -55.70 93.88 11.20
CA SER A 374 -54.69 94.19 12.23
C SER A 374 -54.17 92.94 12.98
N VAL A 375 -52.92 92.97 13.47
CA VAL A 375 -52.20 91.86 14.13
C VAL A 375 -51.32 92.38 15.30
N ALA A 376 -51.08 91.57 16.34
CA ALA A 376 -50.19 91.90 17.47
C ALA A 376 -48.99 90.93 17.55
N LEU A 377 -47.80 91.45 17.88
CA LEU A 377 -46.51 90.75 17.87
C LEU A 377 -45.73 90.98 19.17
N ASP A 378 -45.24 89.93 19.82
CA ASP A 378 -44.35 90.03 20.98
C ASP A 378 -42.88 90.15 20.55
N VAL A 379 -42.06 90.90 21.30
CA VAL A 379 -40.61 91.08 21.04
C VAL A 379 -39.81 90.67 22.26
N SER A 380 -38.85 89.74 22.08
CA SER A 380 -37.88 89.31 23.10
C SER A 380 -36.51 89.95 22.86
N THR A 381 -35.85 90.35 23.95
CA THR A 381 -34.50 90.95 23.94
C THR A 381 -33.64 90.34 25.05
N SER A 382 -32.33 90.33 24.85
CA SER A 382 -31.34 89.88 25.84
C SER A 382 -30.07 90.72 25.77
N ASP A 383 -29.36 90.83 26.89
CA ASP A 383 -28.09 91.53 27.00
C ASP A 383 -27.04 90.59 27.61
N ALA A 384 -25.82 90.55 27.05
CA ALA A 384 -24.82 89.54 27.41
C ALA A 384 -24.21 89.81 28.79
N GLU A 385 -24.15 91.07 29.18
CA GLU A 385 -23.68 91.57 30.47
C GLU A 385 -24.83 91.68 31.50
N GLY A 386 -26.07 91.60 31.04
CA GLY A 386 -27.29 91.53 31.85
C GLY A 386 -27.91 92.89 32.17
N ASP A 387 -27.57 93.92 31.38
CA ASP A 387 -28.10 95.27 31.55
C ASP A 387 -29.58 95.37 31.11
N PRO A 388 -30.39 96.25 31.74
CA PRO A 388 -31.82 96.34 31.46
C PRO A 388 -32.14 96.98 30.09
N VAL A 389 -32.86 96.25 29.23
CA VAL A 389 -33.16 96.65 27.85
C VAL A 389 -34.54 97.31 27.69
N THR A 390 -34.63 98.36 26.88
CA THR A 390 -35.87 99.07 26.49
C THR A 390 -36.20 98.87 25.01
N VAL A 391 -37.49 98.70 24.66
CA VAL A 391 -37.96 98.40 23.28
C VAL A 391 -38.90 99.47 22.73
N SER A 392 -38.63 99.93 21.51
CA SER A 392 -39.47 100.88 20.76
C SER A 392 -39.65 100.46 19.30
N ALA A 393 -40.70 100.94 18.62
CA ALA A 393 -40.95 100.58 17.22
C ALA A 393 -41.53 101.72 16.38
N GLN A 394 -41.24 101.74 15.08
CA GLN A 394 -41.79 102.70 14.13
C GLN A 394 -42.02 102.07 12.75
N SER A 395 -43.14 102.42 12.12
CA SER A 395 -43.41 102.06 10.72
C SER A 395 -42.72 103.04 9.76
N THR A 396 -42.01 102.49 8.77
CA THR A 396 -41.38 103.26 7.68
C THR A 396 -42.40 103.83 6.70
N ASN A 397 -43.61 103.26 6.61
CA ASN A 397 -44.71 103.81 5.82
C ASN A 397 -46.06 103.72 6.58
N PRO A 398 -46.36 104.72 7.43
CA PRO A 398 -47.58 104.75 8.23
C PRO A 398 -48.88 104.81 7.42
N ASN A 399 -48.82 105.17 6.12
CA ASN A 399 -49.98 105.18 5.23
C ASN A 399 -50.37 103.79 4.69
N VAL A 400 -49.52 102.78 4.92
CA VAL A 400 -49.74 101.38 4.53
C VAL A 400 -50.00 100.55 5.79
N VAL A 401 -49.13 100.69 6.82
CA VAL A 401 -49.28 100.02 8.11
C VAL A 401 -48.89 100.95 9.26
N THR A 402 -49.72 101.06 10.29
CA THR A 402 -49.40 101.80 11.54
C THR A 402 -49.02 100.84 12.68
N VAL A 403 -48.14 101.27 13.60
CA VAL A 403 -47.71 100.52 14.81
C VAL A 403 -47.75 101.38 16.07
N ASN A 404 -47.93 100.79 17.26
CA ASN A 404 -47.72 101.49 18.53
C ASN A 404 -46.22 101.73 18.79
N PRO A 405 -45.82 102.92 19.26
CA PRO A 405 -44.42 103.33 19.23
C PRO A 405 -43.53 102.76 20.35
N GLN A 406 -44.11 102.17 21.40
CA GLN A 406 -43.38 101.75 22.61
C GLN A 406 -44.08 100.54 23.28
N GLY A 407 -43.28 99.67 23.89
CA GLY A 407 -43.75 98.52 24.66
C GLY A 407 -44.02 97.26 23.83
N THR A 408 -44.29 96.15 24.52
CA THR A 408 -44.63 94.85 23.92
C THR A 408 -45.97 94.33 24.49
N PRO A 409 -46.87 93.74 23.69
CA PRO A 409 -46.76 93.49 22.24
C PRO A 409 -46.89 94.75 21.36
N LEU A 410 -46.32 94.68 20.15
CA LEU A 410 -46.48 95.63 19.05
C LEU A 410 -47.73 95.29 18.22
N THR A 411 -48.65 96.24 18.02
CA THR A 411 -49.88 96.06 17.24
C THR A 411 -49.80 96.79 15.91
N LEU A 412 -49.89 96.04 14.81
CA LEU A 412 -49.84 96.49 13.42
C LEU A 412 -51.25 96.57 12.82
N THR A 413 -51.57 97.65 12.12
CA THR A 413 -52.87 97.82 11.43
C THR A 413 -52.66 98.24 9.98
N ALA A 414 -53.19 97.45 9.04
CA ALA A 414 -53.10 97.67 7.61
C ALA A 414 -54.19 98.63 7.12
N ILE A 415 -53.79 99.72 6.47
CA ILE A 415 -54.68 100.81 6.06
C ILE A 415 -54.64 101.15 4.57
N GLY A 416 -53.68 100.60 3.81
CA GLY A 416 -53.58 100.79 2.36
C GLY A 416 -52.66 99.76 1.73
N GLU A 417 -52.85 99.48 0.44
CA GLU A 417 -52.05 98.50 -0.31
C GLU A 417 -50.60 98.95 -0.45
N GLY A 418 -49.67 97.98 -0.44
CA GLY A 418 -48.24 98.21 -0.57
C GLY A 418 -47.46 97.61 0.59
N SER A 419 -46.18 97.97 0.72
CA SER A 419 -45.30 97.44 1.75
C SER A 419 -44.78 98.51 2.71
N ALA A 420 -44.60 98.14 3.97
CA ALA A 420 -43.95 98.93 5.01
C ALA A 420 -42.98 98.02 5.81
N GLN A 421 -41.97 98.61 6.44
CA GLN A 421 -41.15 97.93 7.44
C GLN A 421 -41.43 98.52 8.82
N ILE A 422 -41.40 97.69 9.84
CA ILE A 422 -41.51 98.09 11.24
C ILE A 422 -40.12 97.94 11.84
N ILE A 423 -39.46 99.06 12.10
CA ILE A 423 -38.15 99.08 12.74
C ILE A 423 -38.37 99.01 14.24
N VAL A 424 -37.78 98.00 14.87
CA VAL A 424 -37.81 97.75 16.31
C VAL A 424 -36.41 97.97 16.87
N THR A 425 -36.29 98.84 17.87
CA THR A 425 -35.02 99.20 18.51
C THR A 425 -34.99 98.70 19.94
N ALA A 426 -33.91 98.01 20.32
CA ALA A 426 -33.60 97.59 21.68
C ALA A 426 -32.33 98.27 22.18
N SER A 427 -32.38 98.89 23.37
CA SER A 427 -31.23 99.59 23.96
C SER A 427 -31.10 99.34 25.46
N ASP A 428 -29.87 99.10 25.91
CA ASP A 428 -29.44 98.93 27.32
C ASP A 428 -29.15 100.28 28.01
N GLY A 429 -29.22 101.39 27.26
CA GLY A 429 -28.92 102.74 27.71
C GLY A 429 -27.54 103.26 27.30
N THR A 430 -26.64 102.40 26.82
CA THR A 430 -25.29 102.74 26.30
C THR A 430 -25.13 102.43 24.83
N ASP A 431 -25.51 101.23 24.40
CA ASP A 431 -25.52 100.78 23.02
C ASP A 431 -26.94 100.31 22.62
N SER A 432 -27.16 100.07 21.35
CA SER A 432 -28.48 99.66 20.84
C SER A 432 -28.37 98.81 19.59
N THR A 433 -29.34 97.91 19.42
CA THR A 433 -29.51 97.08 18.22
C THR A 433 -30.90 97.30 17.63
N ASP A 434 -30.97 97.38 16.30
CA ASP A 434 -32.21 97.50 15.54
C ASP A 434 -32.52 96.19 14.79
N ALA A 435 -33.80 95.87 14.66
CA ALA A 435 -34.33 94.82 13.80
C ALA A 435 -35.52 95.34 12.98
N ALA A 436 -35.69 94.88 11.75
CA ALA A 436 -36.80 95.28 10.88
C ALA A 436 -37.76 94.12 10.64
N ILE A 437 -39.07 94.38 10.70
CA ILE A 437 -40.13 93.44 10.35
C ILE A 437 -40.77 93.92 9.05
N GLU A 438 -40.76 93.08 8.00
CA GLU A 438 -41.42 93.42 6.75
C GLU A 438 -42.91 93.17 6.82
N VAL A 439 -43.72 94.10 6.32
CA VAL A 439 -45.18 93.98 6.24
C VAL A 439 -45.66 94.34 4.83
N SER A 440 -46.40 93.44 4.19
CA SER A 440 -47.07 93.67 2.91
C SER A 440 -48.58 93.70 3.10
N VAL A 441 -49.26 94.63 2.44
CA VAL A 441 -50.72 94.78 2.46
C VAL A 441 -51.27 94.61 1.04
N ASN A 442 -52.14 93.62 0.84
CA ASN A 442 -52.68 93.25 -0.47
C ASN A 442 -54.15 93.71 -0.68
N ALA A 443 -54.54 93.80 -1.96
CA ALA A 443 -55.92 94.01 -2.43
C ALA A 443 -56.81 92.75 -2.25
N PRO A 444 -58.15 92.85 -2.24
CA PRO A 444 -59.03 91.67 -2.21
C PRO A 444 -58.90 90.81 -3.50
N PRO A 445 -59.16 89.48 -3.43
CA PRO A 445 -58.79 88.54 -4.49
C PRO A 445 -59.71 88.57 -5.75
N PRO A 446 -59.20 88.15 -6.92
CA PRO A 446 -59.93 88.09 -8.21
C PRO A 446 -60.85 86.84 -8.37
N ASN A 447 -61.84 86.91 -9.29
CA ASN A 447 -62.77 85.81 -9.65
C ASN A 447 -62.05 84.63 -10.31
N ASN A 448 -62.24 83.41 -9.81
CA ASN A 448 -61.55 82.22 -10.29
C ASN A 448 -62.38 81.50 -11.36
N PRO A 449 -61.74 80.70 -12.23
CA PRO A 449 -62.46 79.89 -13.20
C PRO A 449 -63.18 78.70 -12.51
N PRO A 450 -64.26 78.17 -13.12
CA PRO A 450 -64.96 77.00 -12.61
C PRO A 450 -64.07 75.75 -12.71
N ASP A 451 -64.31 74.76 -11.85
CA ASP A 451 -63.59 73.48 -11.83
C ASP A 451 -64.47 72.32 -12.32
N VAL A 452 -63.83 71.35 -12.98
CA VAL A 452 -64.43 70.08 -13.39
C VAL A 452 -63.63 68.95 -12.75
N ALA A 453 -64.29 68.13 -11.94
CA ALA A 453 -63.63 67.01 -11.30
C ALA A 453 -62.99 66.08 -12.35
N PRO A 454 -61.77 65.54 -12.09
CA PRO A 454 -61.10 64.66 -13.03
C PRO A 454 -61.96 63.46 -13.42
N ILE A 455 -62.06 63.19 -14.72
CA ILE A 455 -62.81 62.05 -15.26
C ILE A 455 -61.82 60.92 -15.54
N GLY A 456 -62.12 59.73 -15.01
CA GLY A 456 -61.29 58.54 -15.23
C GLY A 456 -61.34 58.03 -16.67
N GLN A 457 -60.34 57.24 -17.06
CA GLN A 457 -60.29 56.60 -18.38
C GLN A 457 -61.48 55.67 -18.60
N GLN A 458 -62.02 55.68 -19.83
CA GLN A 458 -63.08 54.76 -20.26
C GLN A 458 -62.50 53.68 -21.17
N ASN A 459 -62.86 52.42 -20.96
CA ASN A 459 -62.39 51.30 -21.78
C ASN A 459 -63.56 50.64 -22.51
N LEU A 460 -63.43 50.49 -23.83
CA LEU A 460 -64.43 49.89 -24.71
C LEU A 460 -63.77 48.85 -25.62
N THR A 461 -64.54 47.95 -26.19
CA THR A 461 -64.10 47.13 -27.34
C THR A 461 -64.63 47.74 -28.63
N THR A 462 -64.03 47.41 -29.78
CA THR A 462 -64.38 48.01 -31.07
C THR A 462 -65.89 47.82 -31.39
N GLY A 463 -66.65 48.92 -31.49
CA GLY A 463 -68.11 48.94 -31.75
C GLY A 463 -69.03 49.16 -30.54
N GLY A 464 -68.49 49.36 -29.33
CA GLY A 464 -69.21 49.66 -28.09
C GLY A 464 -69.56 51.14 -27.84
N SER A 465 -70.33 51.45 -26.78
CA SER A 465 -70.76 52.82 -26.42
C SER A 465 -70.94 52.99 -24.90
N THR A 466 -70.72 54.21 -24.38
CA THR A 466 -70.91 54.58 -22.95
C THR A 466 -71.31 56.05 -22.75
N THR A 467 -71.81 56.40 -21.57
CA THR A 467 -72.16 57.78 -21.16
C THR A 467 -71.48 58.18 -19.86
N VAL A 468 -70.99 59.41 -19.78
CA VAL A 468 -70.23 59.97 -18.66
C VAL A 468 -70.89 61.24 -18.11
N ASP A 469 -71.12 61.27 -16.80
CA ASP A 469 -71.61 62.43 -16.06
C ASP A 469 -70.50 63.45 -15.75
N LEU A 470 -70.80 64.76 -15.86
CA LEU A 470 -69.86 65.84 -15.54
C LEU A 470 -70.18 66.43 -14.17
N ASN A 471 -69.23 66.34 -13.23
CA ASN A 471 -69.31 66.96 -11.91
C ASN A 471 -68.50 68.26 -11.88
N THR A 472 -69.18 69.39 -11.81
CA THR A 472 -68.59 70.73 -11.90
C THR A 472 -68.87 71.55 -10.65
N SER A 473 -67.90 72.35 -10.21
CA SER A 473 -68.03 73.27 -9.05
C SER A 473 -67.24 74.54 -9.28
N ASP A 474 -67.72 75.66 -8.76
CA ASP A 474 -67.05 76.95 -8.88
C ASP A 474 -66.58 77.40 -7.49
N PRO A 475 -65.31 77.86 -7.31
CA PRO A 475 -64.78 78.24 -5.99
C PRO A 475 -65.56 79.38 -5.31
N GLU A 476 -66.16 80.27 -6.09
CA GLU A 476 -67.00 81.36 -5.60
C GLU A 476 -68.50 80.98 -5.58
N GLY A 477 -68.87 79.87 -6.22
CA GLY A 477 -70.22 79.30 -6.23
C GLY A 477 -71.08 79.76 -7.40
N ASP A 478 -70.48 80.29 -8.46
CA ASP A 478 -71.17 80.78 -9.64
C ASP A 478 -71.76 79.63 -10.53
N PRO A 479 -72.86 79.87 -11.30
CA PRO A 479 -73.52 78.82 -12.08
C PRO A 479 -72.73 78.36 -13.31
N ILE A 480 -72.56 77.03 -13.49
CA ILE A 480 -71.69 76.45 -14.54
C ILE A 480 -72.49 75.87 -15.71
N THR A 481 -72.01 76.06 -16.94
CA THR A 481 -72.55 75.48 -18.19
C THR A 481 -71.49 74.75 -19.02
N VAL A 482 -71.86 73.64 -19.68
CA VAL A 482 -70.98 72.89 -20.59
C VAL A 482 -71.14 73.46 -22.00
N THR A 483 -70.04 73.90 -22.61
CA THR A 483 -70.08 74.69 -23.85
C THR A 483 -69.62 73.89 -25.07
N GLU A 484 -68.71 72.91 -24.91
CA GLU A 484 -68.17 72.13 -26.04
C GLU A 484 -67.68 70.74 -25.61
N VAL A 485 -67.80 69.74 -26.52
CA VAL A 485 -67.16 68.43 -26.39
C VAL A 485 -66.54 67.99 -27.72
N THR A 486 -65.30 67.51 -27.69
CA THR A 486 -64.57 67.06 -28.90
C THR A 486 -63.74 65.79 -28.65
N SER A 487 -63.52 65.01 -29.71
CA SER A 487 -62.60 63.86 -29.69
C SER A 487 -61.35 64.17 -30.50
N SER A 488 -60.18 63.83 -29.97
CA SER A 488 -58.88 63.98 -30.64
C SER A 488 -58.67 63.00 -31.80
N ASP A 489 -59.28 61.81 -31.76
CA ASP A 489 -59.30 60.89 -32.89
C ASP A 489 -60.69 60.23 -33.06
N PRO A 490 -61.54 60.82 -33.93
CA PRO A 490 -62.87 60.29 -34.23
C PRO A 490 -62.88 58.90 -34.87
N ASN A 491 -61.76 58.41 -35.43
CA ASN A 491 -61.69 57.06 -36.01
C ASN A 491 -61.49 55.98 -34.93
N VAL A 492 -61.08 56.37 -33.73
CA VAL A 492 -60.95 55.48 -32.56
C VAL A 492 -62.20 55.60 -31.68
N ALA A 493 -62.60 56.82 -31.31
CA ALA A 493 -63.85 57.06 -30.56
C ALA A 493 -64.46 58.43 -30.87
N THR A 494 -65.79 58.50 -30.96
CA THR A 494 -66.56 59.74 -31.17
C THR A 494 -67.26 60.16 -29.88
N ALA A 495 -67.44 61.47 -29.64
CA ALA A 495 -68.12 62.01 -28.46
C ALA A 495 -69.14 63.10 -28.82
N SER A 496 -70.25 63.17 -28.07
CA SER A 496 -71.32 64.16 -28.25
C SER A 496 -72.03 64.47 -26.93
N LEU A 497 -72.73 65.61 -26.85
CA LEU A 497 -73.44 66.04 -25.64
C LEU A 497 -74.92 65.64 -25.66
N ASN A 498 -75.43 65.20 -24.51
CA ASN A 498 -76.85 65.03 -24.26
C ASN A 498 -77.20 65.61 -22.86
N GLY A 499 -77.63 66.88 -22.83
CA GLY A 499 -77.77 67.63 -21.57
C GLY A 499 -76.40 67.91 -20.93
N ASN A 500 -76.24 67.60 -19.64
CA ASN A 500 -74.98 67.72 -18.90
C ASN A 500 -74.10 66.45 -18.96
N GLN A 501 -74.42 65.48 -19.83
CA GLN A 501 -73.68 64.23 -19.99
C GLN A 501 -72.97 64.14 -21.34
N VAL A 502 -71.83 63.45 -21.37
CA VAL A 502 -71.06 63.15 -22.58
C VAL A 502 -71.30 61.71 -23.01
N VAL A 503 -71.78 61.50 -24.24
CA VAL A 503 -71.98 60.17 -24.86
C VAL A 503 -70.83 59.84 -25.78
N ILE A 504 -70.23 58.65 -25.63
CA ILE A 504 -69.02 58.20 -26.34
C ILE A 504 -69.29 56.88 -27.06
N ASN A 505 -68.91 56.78 -28.34
CA ASN A 505 -69.00 55.54 -29.14
C ASN A 505 -67.62 55.15 -29.69
N SER A 506 -67.22 53.89 -29.53
CA SER A 506 -65.96 53.38 -30.08
C SER A 506 -66.10 52.94 -31.55
N VAL A 507 -65.05 53.17 -32.33
CA VAL A 507 -65.03 52.98 -33.79
C VAL A 507 -63.89 52.06 -34.24
N GLY A 508 -62.70 52.19 -33.65
CA GLY A 508 -61.52 51.38 -34.00
C GLY A 508 -60.56 51.21 -32.82
N ALA A 509 -59.76 50.16 -32.82
CA ALA A 509 -58.83 49.88 -31.73
C ALA A 509 -57.73 50.95 -31.65
N GLY A 510 -57.44 51.42 -30.44
CA GLY A 510 -56.52 52.53 -30.19
C GLY A 510 -56.90 53.32 -28.95
N THR A 511 -56.31 54.50 -28.77
CA THR A 511 -56.67 55.41 -27.69
C THR A 511 -57.02 56.78 -28.25
N ALA A 512 -58.09 57.39 -27.76
CA ALA A 512 -58.51 58.75 -28.10
C ALA A 512 -58.78 59.55 -26.83
N GLN A 513 -58.39 60.82 -26.80
CA GLN A 513 -58.77 61.74 -25.72
C GLN A 513 -60.03 62.52 -26.07
N ILE A 514 -60.95 62.62 -25.11
CA ILE A 514 -62.15 63.43 -25.18
C ILE A 514 -61.95 64.68 -24.33
N THR A 515 -62.14 65.86 -24.92
CA THR A 515 -62.01 67.17 -24.27
C THR A 515 -63.38 67.78 -24.04
N VAL A 516 -63.62 68.27 -22.83
CA VAL A 516 -64.87 68.92 -22.41
C VAL A 516 -64.57 70.33 -21.89
N THR A 517 -65.34 71.33 -22.31
CA THR A 517 -65.20 72.73 -21.87
C THR A 517 -66.41 73.18 -21.06
N VAL A 518 -66.19 73.82 -19.91
CA VAL A 518 -67.23 74.40 -19.05
C VAL A 518 -66.95 75.87 -18.71
N SER A 519 -67.99 76.65 -18.36
CA SER A 519 -67.89 78.08 -18.06
C SER A 519 -68.87 78.55 -16.98
N ASP A 520 -68.43 79.49 -16.11
CA ASP A 520 -69.22 80.21 -15.09
C ASP A 520 -69.91 81.48 -15.64
N GLY A 521 -69.69 81.77 -16.93
CA GLY A 521 -70.16 82.98 -17.62
C GLY A 521 -69.13 84.10 -17.77
N VAL A 522 -67.98 84.02 -17.09
CA VAL A 522 -66.85 84.96 -17.20
C VAL A 522 -65.57 84.24 -17.62
N ASN A 523 -65.23 83.17 -16.93
CA ASN A 523 -64.09 82.32 -17.14
C ASN A 523 -64.51 80.95 -17.70
N THR A 524 -63.56 80.23 -18.31
CA THR A 524 -63.79 78.88 -18.84
C THR A 524 -62.68 77.92 -18.41
N THR A 525 -63.04 76.66 -18.19
CA THR A 525 -62.11 75.57 -17.88
C THR A 525 -62.33 74.39 -18.82
N GLN A 526 -61.24 73.75 -19.23
CA GLN A 526 -61.27 72.52 -20.04
C GLN A 526 -60.71 71.35 -19.26
N THR A 527 -61.31 70.18 -19.41
CA THR A 527 -60.77 68.92 -18.92
C THR A 527 -60.74 67.89 -20.04
N THR A 528 -59.78 66.97 -19.97
CA THR A 528 -59.60 65.92 -20.97
C THR A 528 -59.49 64.56 -20.28
N PHE A 529 -60.09 63.53 -20.86
CA PHE A 529 -59.93 62.15 -20.38
C PHE A 529 -59.80 61.17 -21.54
N THR A 530 -59.13 60.04 -21.27
CA THR A 530 -58.79 59.05 -22.29
C THR A 530 -59.90 58.01 -22.46
N VAL A 531 -60.09 57.57 -23.69
CA VAL A 531 -60.91 56.41 -24.07
C VAL A 531 -60.01 55.41 -24.77
N GLY A 532 -59.84 54.23 -24.16
CA GLY A 532 -59.16 53.09 -24.74
C GLY A 532 -60.14 52.17 -25.46
N VAL A 533 -59.80 51.75 -26.67
CA VAL A 533 -60.58 50.80 -27.46
C VAL A 533 -59.70 49.62 -27.82
N GLU A 534 -60.04 48.43 -27.34
CA GLU A 534 -59.26 47.21 -27.58
C GLU A 534 -59.74 46.43 -28.82
N ALA A 535 -58.80 45.74 -29.48
CA ALA A 535 -59.03 44.81 -30.58
C ALA A 535 -59.41 43.41 -30.05
N PRO A 536 -60.12 42.55 -30.83
CA PRO A 536 -60.40 41.18 -30.41
C PRO A 536 -59.11 40.33 -30.25
N VAL A 537 -59.12 39.41 -29.28
CA VAL A 537 -57.97 38.56 -28.89
C VAL A 537 -57.85 37.35 -29.82
N ASN A 538 -56.63 37.05 -30.31
CA ASN A 538 -56.31 35.82 -31.07
C ASN A 538 -55.98 34.66 -30.12
N ASN A 539 -56.60 33.49 -30.29
CA ASN A 539 -56.37 32.29 -29.46
C ASN A 539 -55.31 31.37 -30.10
N PRO A 540 -54.59 30.54 -29.32
CA PRO A 540 -53.65 29.59 -29.89
C PRO A 540 -54.35 28.45 -30.67
N PRO A 541 -53.66 27.85 -31.67
CA PRO A 541 -54.19 26.73 -32.44
C PRO A 541 -54.35 25.46 -31.59
N ASN A 542 -55.34 24.63 -31.87
CA ASN A 542 -55.57 23.34 -31.21
C ASN A 542 -54.92 22.19 -31.99
N LEU A 543 -54.08 21.37 -31.33
CA LEU A 543 -53.42 20.19 -31.91
C LEU A 543 -54.13 18.90 -31.47
N GLU A 544 -54.44 18.00 -32.41
CA GLU A 544 -55.06 16.71 -32.08
C GLU A 544 -54.07 15.76 -31.39
N PRO A 545 -54.45 15.06 -30.30
CA PRO A 545 -53.57 14.10 -29.63
C PRO A 545 -53.17 12.94 -30.54
N ALA A 546 -51.88 12.58 -30.54
CA ALA A 546 -51.39 11.40 -31.25
C ALA A 546 -51.33 10.16 -30.32
N PRO A 547 -51.56 8.94 -30.85
CA PRO A 547 -51.49 7.71 -30.07
C PRO A 547 -50.05 7.36 -29.67
N GLU A 548 -49.90 6.62 -28.57
CA GLU A 548 -48.61 6.09 -28.12
C GLU A 548 -48.01 5.10 -29.14
N GLN A 549 -46.68 5.10 -29.27
CA GLN A 549 -45.95 4.26 -30.20
C GLN A 549 -45.11 3.22 -29.46
N SER A 550 -45.14 1.97 -29.95
CA SER A 550 -44.30 0.87 -29.44
C SER A 550 -43.44 0.32 -30.56
N LEU A 551 -42.12 0.42 -30.41
CA LEU A 551 -41.12 0.07 -31.43
C LEU A 551 -40.06 -0.86 -30.86
N GLN A 552 -39.32 -1.51 -31.75
CA GLN A 552 -38.06 -2.21 -31.42
C GLN A 552 -36.89 -1.32 -31.83
N THR A 553 -35.73 -1.48 -31.20
CA THR A 553 -34.52 -0.72 -31.54
C THR A 553 -34.23 -0.80 -33.06
N GLY A 554 -34.05 0.34 -33.73
CA GLY A 554 -33.89 0.45 -35.19
C GLY A 554 -35.19 0.54 -36.01
N GLY A 555 -36.37 0.38 -35.39
CA GLY A 555 -37.67 0.51 -36.04
C GLY A 555 -38.09 1.97 -36.32
N THR A 556 -38.95 2.19 -37.31
CA THR A 556 -39.48 3.52 -37.67
C THR A 556 -40.99 3.53 -37.80
N VAL A 557 -41.66 4.59 -37.38
CA VAL A 557 -43.11 4.83 -37.61
C VAL A 557 -43.34 6.24 -38.14
N THR A 558 -44.40 6.40 -38.95
CA THR A 558 -44.77 7.70 -39.53
C THR A 558 -46.21 8.04 -39.18
N LEU A 559 -46.44 9.26 -38.70
CA LEU A 559 -47.72 9.80 -38.24
C LEU A 559 -48.06 11.08 -39.02
N ASN A 560 -49.34 11.28 -39.35
CA ASN A 560 -49.82 12.54 -39.91
C ASN A 560 -50.44 13.37 -38.79
N LEU A 561 -49.93 14.58 -38.59
CA LEU A 561 -50.41 15.50 -37.56
C LEU A 561 -51.60 16.31 -38.09
N ALA A 562 -52.51 16.70 -37.19
CA ALA A 562 -53.68 17.53 -37.51
C ALA A 562 -53.83 18.66 -36.47
N ALA A 563 -54.23 19.83 -36.95
CA ALA A 563 -54.45 21.02 -36.13
C ALA A 563 -55.61 21.86 -36.69
N SER A 564 -56.25 22.63 -35.81
CA SER A 564 -57.29 23.59 -36.17
C SER A 564 -57.16 24.85 -35.31
N ASP A 565 -57.34 26.02 -35.90
CA ASP A 565 -57.33 27.28 -35.17
C ASP A 565 -58.77 27.81 -34.94
N PRO A 566 -59.15 28.27 -33.72
CA PRO A 566 -60.50 28.78 -33.43
C PRO A 566 -60.93 29.97 -34.29
N GLU A 567 -59.99 30.83 -34.68
CA GLU A 567 -60.21 31.99 -35.55
C GLU A 567 -60.08 31.62 -37.04
N GLY A 568 -59.61 30.41 -37.34
CA GLY A 568 -59.46 29.87 -38.69
C GLY A 568 -58.11 30.19 -39.34
N ASP A 569 -57.15 30.66 -38.56
CA ASP A 569 -55.80 30.99 -39.03
C ASP A 569 -54.99 29.73 -39.43
N PRO A 570 -54.10 29.82 -40.44
CA PRO A 570 -53.37 28.65 -40.94
C PRO A 570 -52.27 28.20 -39.96
N VAL A 571 -52.33 26.94 -39.53
CA VAL A 571 -51.35 26.37 -38.58
C VAL A 571 -50.13 25.77 -39.29
N THR A 572 -48.94 26.14 -38.83
CA THR A 572 -47.64 25.59 -39.29
C THR A 572 -46.96 24.82 -38.15
N PHE A 573 -46.47 23.61 -38.41
CA PHE A 573 -45.75 22.80 -37.42
C PHE A 573 -44.25 23.10 -37.40
N THR A 574 -43.65 23.08 -36.21
CA THR A 574 -42.22 23.31 -36.01
C THR A 574 -41.45 22.00 -35.88
N SER A 575 -40.11 22.08 -35.97
CA SER A 575 -39.26 20.89 -35.89
C SER A 575 -39.48 20.14 -34.56
N PRO A 576 -39.65 18.81 -34.61
CA PRO A 576 -39.94 18.02 -33.42
C PRO A 576 -38.70 17.93 -32.52
N ASN A 577 -38.92 17.85 -31.22
CA ASN A 577 -37.87 17.65 -30.23
C ASN A 577 -38.08 16.31 -29.51
N SER A 578 -36.99 15.57 -29.26
CA SER A 578 -37.05 14.34 -28.47
C SER A 578 -36.65 14.63 -27.03
N GLY A 579 -37.44 14.13 -26.07
CA GLY A 579 -37.08 14.15 -24.66
C GLY A 579 -35.82 13.32 -24.34
N ASP A 580 -35.53 12.32 -25.18
CA ASP A 580 -34.27 11.55 -25.15
C ASP A 580 -33.96 11.01 -26.55
N ALA A 581 -33.05 11.70 -27.25
CA ALA A 581 -32.61 11.33 -28.59
C ALA A 581 -31.86 9.99 -28.64
N ASN A 582 -31.37 9.47 -27.51
CA ASN A 582 -30.74 8.15 -27.45
C ASN A 582 -31.78 7.01 -27.46
N VAL A 583 -33.04 7.29 -27.10
CA VAL A 583 -34.14 6.32 -27.12
C VAL A 583 -34.90 6.41 -28.44
N ALA A 584 -35.31 7.60 -28.87
CA ALA A 584 -35.95 7.81 -30.17
C ALA A 584 -35.67 9.21 -30.72
N THR A 585 -35.54 9.33 -32.03
CA THR A 585 -35.44 10.61 -32.75
C THR A 585 -36.66 10.82 -33.63
N ALA A 586 -36.93 12.07 -34.00
CA ALA A 586 -38.03 12.38 -34.90
C ALA A 586 -37.65 13.45 -35.91
N SER A 587 -38.27 13.39 -37.09
CA SER A 587 -38.12 14.38 -38.15
C SER A 587 -39.49 14.71 -38.74
N LEU A 588 -39.64 15.92 -39.28
CA LEU A 588 -40.89 16.41 -39.80
C LEU A 588 -40.72 16.86 -41.26
N ASN A 589 -41.65 16.44 -42.12
CA ASN A 589 -41.78 16.90 -43.49
C ASN A 589 -43.22 17.37 -43.73
N GLY A 590 -43.44 18.68 -43.71
CA GLY A 590 -44.78 19.26 -43.69
C GLY A 590 -45.53 18.86 -42.41
N ASN A 591 -46.65 18.15 -42.54
CA ASN A 591 -47.43 17.60 -41.42
C ASN A 591 -47.13 16.14 -41.09
N GLN A 592 -46.13 15.52 -41.75
CA GLN A 592 -45.81 14.13 -41.54
C GLN A 592 -44.59 13.99 -40.62
N LEU A 593 -44.82 13.40 -39.45
CA LEU A 593 -43.82 13.13 -38.43
C LEU A 593 -43.31 11.70 -38.59
N THR A 594 -42.00 11.53 -38.78
CA THR A 594 -41.34 10.21 -38.78
C THR A 594 -40.51 10.05 -37.52
N ILE A 595 -40.82 9.03 -36.72
CA ILE A 595 -40.12 8.67 -35.48
C ILE A 595 -39.26 7.43 -35.75
N THR A 596 -38.00 7.48 -35.31
CA THR A 596 -37.01 6.39 -35.42
C THR A 596 -36.53 5.98 -34.03
N ALA A 597 -36.66 4.70 -33.70
CA ALA A 597 -36.16 4.13 -32.45
C ALA A 597 -34.64 3.94 -32.52
N VAL A 598 -33.93 4.47 -31.51
CA VAL A 598 -32.46 4.50 -31.44
C VAL A 598 -31.93 3.54 -30.37
N GLY A 599 -32.58 3.45 -29.21
CA GLY A 599 -32.15 2.60 -28.09
C GLY A 599 -33.31 2.22 -27.17
N PRO A 600 -33.18 1.15 -26.37
CA PRO A 600 -34.25 0.67 -25.52
C PRO A 600 -34.56 1.66 -24.39
N GLY A 601 -35.85 1.82 -24.08
CA GLY A 601 -36.33 2.77 -23.08
C GLY A 601 -37.63 3.44 -23.50
N SER A 602 -38.13 4.37 -22.69
CA SER A 602 -39.30 5.18 -23.02
C SER A 602 -38.93 6.66 -23.09
N THR A 603 -39.45 7.35 -24.11
CA THR A 603 -39.26 8.79 -24.29
C THR A 603 -40.51 9.43 -24.88
N GLN A 604 -40.53 10.76 -24.96
CA GLN A 604 -41.60 11.54 -25.59
C GLN A 604 -41.05 12.38 -26.72
N ILE A 605 -41.80 12.45 -27.84
CA ILE A 605 -41.55 13.38 -28.93
C ILE A 605 -42.50 14.56 -28.79
N PHE A 606 -41.95 15.76 -28.67
CA PHE A 606 -42.68 17.01 -28.58
C PHE A 606 -42.80 17.64 -29.97
N VAL A 607 -44.02 18.02 -30.36
CA VAL A 607 -44.27 18.73 -31.61
C VAL A 607 -45.18 19.92 -31.35
N SER A 608 -44.74 21.10 -31.77
CA SER A 608 -45.48 22.34 -31.64
C SER A 608 -46.07 22.81 -32.98
N GLY A 609 -47.18 23.53 -32.92
CA GLY A 609 -47.85 24.16 -34.06
C GLY A 609 -48.20 25.62 -33.75
N THR A 610 -48.09 26.48 -34.75
CA THR A 610 -48.27 27.95 -34.60
C THR A 610 -49.16 28.52 -35.70
N ASP A 611 -49.99 29.50 -35.34
CA ASP A 611 -50.78 30.32 -36.28
C ASP A 611 -49.99 31.54 -36.81
N GLY A 612 -48.71 31.69 -36.39
CA GLY A 612 -47.85 32.83 -36.70
C GLY A 612 -47.72 33.85 -35.57
N THR A 613 -48.57 33.76 -34.52
CA THR A 613 -48.55 34.64 -33.34
C THR A 613 -48.56 33.87 -32.02
N ASN A 614 -49.34 32.78 -31.94
CA ASN A 614 -49.48 31.91 -30.78
C ASN A 614 -49.04 30.48 -31.12
N THR A 615 -48.70 29.68 -30.12
CA THR A 615 -48.18 28.31 -30.28
C THR A 615 -48.86 27.33 -29.32
N SER A 616 -49.07 26.10 -29.77
CA SER A 616 -49.50 24.96 -28.95
C SER A 616 -48.56 23.76 -29.16
N GLU A 617 -48.48 22.85 -28.19
CA GLU A 617 -47.59 21.69 -28.24
C GLU A 617 -48.28 20.40 -27.76
N ILE A 618 -47.94 19.28 -28.40
CA ILE A 618 -48.33 17.93 -27.97
C ILE A 618 -47.09 17.06 -27.73
N ALA A 619 -47.22 16.10 -26.81
CA ALA A 619 -46.22 15.09 -26.53
C ALA A 619 -46.72 13.70 -26.96
N ILE A 620 -45.87 12.94 -27.65
CA ILE A 620 -46.16 11.60 -28.16
C ILE A 620 -45.26 10.61 -27.43
N SER A 621 -45.84 9.73 -26.61
CA SER A 621 -45.07 8.69 -25.91
C SER A 621 -44.58 7.62 -26.88
N VAL A 622 -43.29 7.28 -26.78
CA VAL A 622 -42.61 6.24 -27.57
C VAL A 622 -41.94 5.28 -26.59
N ASN A 623 -42.32 4.00 -26.65
CA ASN A 623 -41.66 2.93 -25.91
C ASN A 623 -40.86 2.05 -26.88
N VAL A 624 -39.56 1.94 -26.65
CA VAL A 624 -38.63 1.15 -27.47
C VAL A 624 -38.17 -0.06 -26.67
N ALA A 625 -38.51 -1.25 -27.13
CA ALA A 625 -38.04 -2.49 -26.53
C ALA A 625 -36.66 -2.89 -27.07
N ALA A 626 -35.88 -3.53 -26.20
CA ALA A 626 -34.63 -4.20 -26.56
C ALA A 626 -34.93 -5.46 -27.42
N PRO A 627 -34.03 -5.85 -28.33
CA PRO A 627 -34.11 -7.16 -28.99
C PRO A 627 -34.08 -8.30 -27.96
N ALA A 628 -34.62 -9.47 -28.32
CA ALA A 628 -34.62 -10.64 -27.42
C ALA A 628 -33.20 -11.19 -27.23
N ASN A 629 -32.79 -11.42 -25.98
CA ASN A 629 -31.50 -12.00 -25.59
C ASN A 629 -31.37 -13.47 -26.04
N VAL A 630 -30.16 -13.91 -26.44
CA VAL A 630 -29.84 -15.32 -26.73
C VAL A 630 -28.68 -15.74 -25.84
N ALA A 631 -28.85 -16.86 -25.11
CA ALA A 631 -27.82 -17.35 -24.21
C ALA A 631 -26.44 -17.54 -24.89
N PRO A 632 -25.32 -17.27 -24.20
CA PRO A 632 -23.98 -17.46 -24.73
C PRO A 632 -23.67 -18.95 -24.96
N SER A 633 -22.64 -19.24 -25.75
CA SER A 633 -22.14 -20.59 -26.01
C SER A 633 -20.71 -20.79 -25.50
N ILE A 634 -20.45 -21.92 -24.84
CA ILE A 634 -19.10 -22.36 -24.44
C ILE A 634 -18.56 -23.32 -25.49
N ASP A 635 -17.30 -23.14 -25.94
CA ASP A 635 -16.64 -24.11 -26.82
C ASP A 635 -16.49 -25.47 -26.10
N SER A 636 -17.04 -26.51 -26.72
CA SER A 636 -17.24 -27.85 -26.13
C SER A 636 -15.97 -28.71 -25.95
N ASN A 637 -14.77 -28.18 -26.21
CA ASN A 637 -13.50 -28.92 -26.16
C ASN A 637 -12.75 -28.80 -24.82
N LEU A 638 -13.46 -28.75 -23.69
CA LEU A 638 -12.83 -28.81 -22.37
C LEU A 638 -12.37 -30.26 -22.10
N GLY A 639 -11.10 -30.56 -22.38
CA GLY A 639 -10.51 -31.88 -22.17
C GLY A 639 -10.38 -32.25 -20.68
N ALA A 640 -10.29 -33.56 -20.38
CA ALA A 640 -10.02 -34.01 -19.02
C ALA A 640 -8.62 -33.57 -18.54
N VAL A 641 -8.51 -33.16 -17.29
CA VAL A 641 -7.29 -32.65 -16.66
C VAL A 641 -6.77 -33.67 -15.64
N ALA A 642 -5.47 -33.94 -15.65
CA ALA A 642 -4.81 -34.78 -14.65
C ALA A 642 -3.77 -33.94 -13.89
N LEU A 643 -3.85 -33.93 -12.56
CA LEU A 643 -2.98 -33.15 -11.65
C LEU A 643 -2.38 -34.06 -10.56
N GLU A 644 -1.30 -33.61 -9.95
CA GLU A 644 -0.84 -34.12 -8.64
C GLU A 644 -1.35 -33.20 -7.52
N VAL A 645 -1.42 -33.70 -6.28
CA VAL A 645 -1.77 -32.85 -5.12
C VAL A 645 -0.81 -31.67 -5.03
N GLY A 646 -1.35 -30.45 -5.03
CA GLY A 646 -0.60 -29.19 -5.01
C GLY A 646 -0.28 -28.60 -6.39
N GLN A 647 -0.50 -29.32 -7.50
CA GLN A 647 -0.38 -28.76 -8.84
C GLN A 647 -1.60 -27.94 -9.25
N SER A 648 -1.36 -26.85 -9.99
CA SER A 648 -2.40 -26.03 -10.61
C SER A 648 -2.19 -25.94 -12.12
N VAL A 649 -3.29 -25.83 -12.87
CA VAL A 649 -3.27 -25.61 -14.33
C VAL A 649 -4.28 -24.52 -14.72
N ASN A 650 -3.93 -23.74 -15.73
CA ASN A 650 -4.82 -22.78 -16.35
C ASN A 650 -5.63 -23.48 -17.45
N VAL A 651 -6.96 -23.42 -17.35
CA VAL A 651 -7.91 -23.89 -18.35
C VAL A 651 -8.51 -22.67 -19.03
N ASP A 652 -8.14 -22.48 -20.29
CA ASP A 652 -8.72 -21.45 -21.13
C ASP A 652 -10.14 -21.86 -21.55
N VAL A 653 -11.12 -21.00 -21.26
CA VAL A 653 -12.52 -21.18 -21.67
C VAL A 653 -12.87 -20.11 -22.69
N ILE A 654 -13.22 -20.54 -23.89
CA ILE A 654 -13.70 -19.65 -24.95
C ILE A 654 -15.22 -19.61 -24.89
N VAL A 655 -15.75 -18.40 -24.69
CA VAL A 655 -17.19 -18.12 -24.68
C VAL A 655 -17.49 -17.15 -25.81
N SER A 656 -18.57 -17.40 -26.54
CA SER A 656 -19.08 -16.48 -27.56
C SER A 656 -20.55 -16.20 -27.31
N ASP A 657 -20.91 -14.93 -27.43
CA ASP A 657 -22.28 -14.44 -27.32
C ASP A 657 -22.72 -13.88 -28.70
N PRO A 658 -23.84 -14.33 -29.28
CA PRO A 658 -24.29 -13.87 -30.59
C PRO A 658 -24.61 -12.38 -30.66
N GLU A 659 -24.99 -11.77 -29.55
CA GLU A 659 -25.36 -10.36 -29.38
C GLU A 659 -24.16 -9.51 -28.92
N GLY A 660 -23.11 -10.16 -28.41
CA GLY A 660 -21.87 -9.52 -27.97
C GLY A 660 -21.97 -8.95 -26.56
N ASP A 661 -22.92 -9.43 -25.75
CA ASP A 661 -23.09 -9.03 -24.36
C ASP A 661 -21.90 -9.49 -23.49
N PRO A 662 -21.53 -8.73 -22.44
CA PRO A 662 -20.41 -9.08 -21.58
C PRO A 662 -20.69 -10.37 -20.81
N THR A 663 -20.02 -11.45 -21.22
CA THR A 663 -20.19 -12.78 -20.60
C THR A 663 -19.41 -12.89 -19.29
N GLY A 664 -20.11 -13.10 -18.18
CA GLY A 664 -19.52 -13.57 -16.92
C GLY A 664 -19.25 -15.07 -16.98
N ILE A 665 -18.03 -15.48 -16.63
CA ILE A 665 -17.65 -16.89 -16.51
C ILE A 665 -17.47 -17.21 -15.03
N THR A 666 -18.23 -18.19 -14.54
CA THR A 666 -18.05 -18.76 -13.20
C THR A 666 -17.72 -20.25 -13.28
N ALA A 667 -17.01 -20.77 -12.29
CA ALA A 667 -16.68 -22.19 -12.23
C ALA A 667 -16.87 -22.74 -10.82
N SER A 668 -17.27 -24.00 -10.72
CA SER A 668 -17.43 -24.70 -9.46
C SER A 668 -16.97 -26.14 -9.57
N SER A 669 -16.40 -26.66 -8.48
CA SER A 669 -15.99 -28.06 -8.40
C SER A 669 -17.07 -28.89 -7.72
N SER A 670 -17.32 -30.09 -8.23
CA SER A 670 -18.19 -31.09 -7.59
C SER A 670 -17.64 -31.57 -6.24
N ASP A 671 -16.32 -31.50 -6.05
CA ASP A 671 -15.65 -31.77 -4.78
C ASP A 671 -14.42 -30.86 -4.63
N PRO A 672 -14.57 -29.67 -4.00
CA PRO A 672 -13.48 -28.73 -3.77
C PRO A 672 -12.36 -29.29 -2.89
N ASN A 673 -12.61 -30.36 -2.12
CA ASN A 673 -11.56 -31.01 -1.33
C ASN A 673 -10.66 -31.89 -2.21
N VAL A 674 -11.11 -32.30 -3.39
CA VAL A 674 -10.32 -33.07 -4.36
C VAL A 674 -9.66 -32.14 -5.37
N ALA A 675 -10.43 -31.29 -6.05
CA ALA A 675 -9.89 -30.26 -6.93
C ALA A 675 -10.63 -28.93 -6.71
N SER A 676 -9.91 -27.85 -6.46
CA SER A 676 -10.48 -26.51 -6.33
C SER A 676 -10.33 -25.72 -7.63
N VAL A 677 -11.22 -24.77 -7.86
CA VAL A 677 -11.19 -23.86 -9.02
C VAL A 677 -11.53 -22.45 -8.54
N ASN A 678 -10.93 -21.42 -9.15
CA ASN A 678 -11.36 -20.05 -8.90
C ASN A 678 -12.82 -19.87 -9.34
N PRO A 679 -13.68 -19.23 -8.52
CA PRO A 679 -15.10 -19.14 -8.81
C PRO A 679 -15.42 -18.22 -9.98
N GLU A 680 -14.53 -17.29 -10.34
CA GLU A 680 -14.74 -16.27 -11.37
C GLU A 680 -13.42 -15.92 -12.09
N GLY A 681 -13.51 -15.56 -13.37
CA GLY A 681 -12.39 -15.05 -14.19
C GLY A 681 -11.77 -16.07 -15.16
N ALA A 682 -11.19 -15.58 -16.27
CA ALA A 682 -10.46 -16.38 -17.25
C ALA A 682 -8.98 -15.93 -17.31
N PRO A 683 -7.99 -16.84 -17.34
CA PRO A 683 -8.15 -18.30 -17.37
C PRO A 683 -8.65 -18.89 -16.04
N LEU A 684 -9.36 -20.01 -16.10
CA LEU A 684 -9.75 -20.75 -14.90
C LEU A 684 -8.52 -21.47 -14.34
N VAL A 685 -8.21 -21.28 -13.07
CA VAL A 685 -7.11 -21.94 -12.37
C VAL A 685 -7.67 -23.11 -11.58
N VAL A 686 -7.40 -24.33 -12.03
CA VAL A 686 -7.79 -25.58 -11.35
C VAL A 686 -6.61 -26.12 -10.56
N THR A 687 -6.79 -26.40 -9.26
CA THR A 687 -5.75 -26.89 -8.36
C THR A 687 -6.12 -28.24 -7.76
N GLY A 688 -5.20 -29.21 -7.78
CA GLY A 688 -5.37 -30.50 -7.10
C GLY A 688 -5.17 -30.36 -5.59
N VAL A 689 -6.16 -30.73 -4.79
CA VAL A 689 -6.17 -30.55 -3.33
C VAL A 689 -5.99 -31.87 -2.59
N ASN A 690 -6.72 -32.92 -2.95
CA ASN A 690 -6.54 -34.27 -2.41
C ASN A 690 -6.71 -35.32 -3.51
N PRO A 691 -6.14 -36.53 -3.34
CA PRO A 691 -6.28 -37.59 -4.33
C PRO A 691 -7.74 -37.98 -4.56
N GLY A 692 -8.15 -38.07 -5.82
CA GLY A 692 -9.53 -38.39 -6.19
C GLY A 692 -9.92 -37.82 -7.54
N ASN A 693 -11.20 -37.95 -7.88
CA ASN A 693 -11.76 -37.37 -9.09
C ASN A 693 -12.81 -36.32 -8.72
N ALA A 694 -12.74 -35.15 -9.35
CA ALA A 694 -13.73 -34.09 -9.26
C ALA A 694 -14.13 -33.66 -10.68
N GLN A 695 -15.33 -33.10 -10.82
CA GLN A 695 -15.79 -32.51 -12.08
C GLN A 695 -15.91 -31.01 -11.90
N ILE A 696 -15.34 -30.24 -12.82
CA ILE A 696 -15.48 -28.79 -12.86
C ILE A 696 -16.67 -28.45 -13.76
N THR A 697 -17.61 -27.68 -13.24
CA THR A 697 -18.72 -27.09 -13.99
C THR A 697 -18.41 -25.63 -14.25
N VAL A 698 -18.33 -25.26 -15.52
CA VAL A 698 -18.15 -23.89 -15.99
C VAL A 698 -19.50 -23.36 -16.46
N THR A 699 -19.87 -22.19 -15.99
CA THR A 699 -21.11 -21.49 -16.34
C THR A 699 -20.76 -20.18 -17.04
N ALA A 700 -21.25 -19.99 -18.25
CA ALA A 700 -21.21 -18.71 -18.94
C ALA A 700 -22.60 -18.06 -18.88
N SER A 701 -22.67 -16.78 -18.52
CA SER A 701 -23.92 -16.02 -18.46
C SER A 701 -23.74 -14.59 -18.97
N ASP A 702 -24.73 -14.10 -19.71
CA ASP A 702 -24.87 -12.70 -20.15
C ASP A 702 -25.60 -11.83 -19.10
N GLY A 703 -25.91 -12.39 -17.93
CA GLY A 703 -26.69 -11.74 -16.86
C GLY A 703 -28.19 -12.00 -16.91
N THR A 704 -28.71 -12.55 -18.02
CA THR A 704 -30.12 -12.90 -18.22
C THR A 704 -30.34 -14.39 -18.50
N ASP A 705 -29.53 -15.01 -19.34
CA ASP A 705 -29.51 -16.44 -19.63
C ASP A 705 -28.13 -17.05 -19.31
N SER A 706 -28.05 -18.38 -19.23
CA SER A 706 -26.79 -19.08 -18.93
C SER A 706 -26.69 -20.46 -19.57
N VAL A 707 -25.45 -20.89 -19.82
CA VAL A 707 -25.11 -22.23 -20.30
C VAL A 707 -24.00 -22.84 -19.43
N ASN A 708 -24.06 -24.15 -19.22
CA ASN A 708 -23.06 -24.90 -18.46
C ASN A 708 -22.30 -25.88 -19.35
N ALA A 709 -21.01 -26.01 -19.12
CA ALA A 709 -20.15 -27.07 -19.64
C ALA A 709 -19.38 -27.74 -18.48
N THR A 710 -19.04 -29.02 -18.62
CA THR A 710 -18.29 -29.74 -17.58
C THR A 710 -17.06 -30.45 -18.15
N PHE A 711 -16.02 -30.59 -17.33
CA PHE A 711 -14.86 -31.45 -17.60
C PHE A 711 -14.35 -32.12 -16.33
N ASP A 712 -13.74 -33.29 -16.49
CA ASP A 712 -13.28 -34.11 -15.36
C ASP A 712 -11.83 -33.77 -14.98
N VAL A 713 -11.54 -33.78 -13.67
CA VAL A 713 -10.22 -33.56 -13.07
C VAL A 713 -9.87 -34.77 -12.21
N ALA A 714 -8.76 -35.43 -12.53
CA ALA A 714 -8.18 -36.51 -11.72
C ALA A 714 -6.95 -36.00 -10.99
N VAL A 715 -6.93 -36.12 -9.66
CA VAL A 715 -5.81 -35.70 -8.79
C VAL A 715 -5.14 -36.95 -8.23
N ASN A 716 -3.88 -37.14 -8.57
CA ASN A 716 -3.06 -38.26 -8.11
C ASN A 716 -2.27 -37.89 -6.85
N ALA A 717 -2.06 -38.87 -5.98
CA ALA A 717 -1.15 -38.70 -4.84
C ALA A 717 0.30 -38.55 -5.34
N PRO A 718 1.10 -37.62 -4.77
CA PRO A 718 2.50 -37.50 -5.12
C PRO A 718 3.26 -38.76 -4.67
N ALA A 719 4.25 -39.19 -5.44
CA ALA A 719 5.16 -40.24 -5.01
C ALA A 719 5.98 -39.70 -3.83
N GLN A 720 5.81 -40.28 -2.63
CA GLN A 720 6.61 -39.88 -1.48
C GLN A 720 8.09 -40.16 -1.73
N GLN A 721 8.91 -39.11 -1.80
CA GLN A 721 10.35 -39.25 -1.63
C GLN A 721 10.59 -39.68 -0.18
N VAL A 722 11.28 -40.80 0.00
CA VAL A 722 11.75 -41.24 1.33
C VAL A 722 12.83 -40.24 1.77
N PHE A 723 12.64 -39.62 2.94
CA PHE A 723 13.61 -38.69 3.51
C PHE A 723 14.99 -39.35 3.67
N ASP A 724 16.04 -38.70 3.14
CA ASP A 724 17.42 -39.17 3.20
C ASP A 724 18.27 -38.23 4.08
N PRO A 725 18.79 -38.69 5.23
CA PRO A 725 19.63 -37.87 6.10
C PRO A 725 21.09 -37.73 5.60
N ARG A 726 21.53 -38.42 4.56
CA ARG A 726 22.92 -38.39 4.07
C ARG A 726 23.45 -37.04 3.58
N PRO A 727 22.62 -36.10 3.05
CA PRO A 727 23.11 -34.78 2.65
C PRO A 727 23.51 -33.87 3.81
N PHE A 728 23.15 -34.20 5.06
CA PHE A 728 23.47 -33.38 6.23
C PHE A 728 24.83 -33.75 6.82
N ASP A 729 25.57 -32.75 7.31
CA ASP A 729 26.90 -32.96 7.89
C ASP A 729 26.87 -33.92 9.08
N GLU A 730 27.88 -34.80 9.16
CA GLU A 730 28.03 -35.75 10.27
C GLU A 730 28.11 -35.03 11.62
N VAL A 731 28.91 -33.96 11.68
CA VAL A 731 29.11 -33.10 12.84
C VAL A 731 28.46 -31.74 12.54
N PRO A 732 27.64 -31.17 13.43
CA PRO A 732 26.90 -29.95 13.14
C PRO A 732 27.81 -28.74 12.95
N VAL A 733 27.46 -27.90 11.98
CA VAL A 733 27.92 -26.51 11.93
C VAL A 733 27.13 -25.71 12.94
N VAL A 734 27.79 -25.30 14.04
CA VAL A 734 27.13 -24.65 15.16
C VAL A 734 27.15 -23.13 15.00
N ASN A 735 25.98 -22.49 15.05
CA ASN A 735 25.85 -21.04 15.01
C ASN A 735 25.88 -20.45 16.43
N PHE A 736 26.93 -19.69 16.75
CA PHE A 736 27.11 -19.06 18.07
C PHE A 736 25.95 -18.14 18.47
N ASN A 737 25.42 -17.34 17.54
CA ASN A 737 24.38 -16.37 17.84
C ASN A 737 23.06 -17.05 18.24
N ALA A 738 22.81 -18.27 17.73
CA ALA A 738 21.61 -19.04 18.07
C ALA A 738 21.68 -19.66 19.47
N LEU A 739 22.87 -20.10 19.91
CA LEU A 739 23.02 -20.85 21.16
C LEU A 739 23.45 -20.01 22.36
N SER A 740 24.09 -18.87 22.13
CA SER A 740 24.62 -18.01 23.19
C SER A 740 23.54 -17.55 24.18
N GLY A 741 22.31 -17.31 23.71
CA GLY A 741 21.17 -16.94 24.54
C GLY A 741 20.74 -18.06 25.51
N ILE A 742 20.62 -19.30 25.01
CA ILE A 742 20.26 -20.48 25.81
C ILE A 742 21.36 -20.76 26.84
N TYR A 743 22.62 -20.76 26.38
CA TYR A 743 23.78 -21.02 27.22
C TYR A 743 23.89 -20.00 28.37
N GLN A 744 23.83 -18.70 28.06
CA GLN A 744 23.97 -17.66 29.08
C GLN A 744 22.80 -17.68 30.08
N ALA A 745 21.58 -17.95 29.61
CA ALA A 745 20.42 -18.14 30.48
C ALA A 745 20.62 -19.33 31.43
N GLY A 746 21.17 -20.44 30.94
CA GLY A 746 21.52 -21.61 31.73
C GLY A 746 22.55 -21.35 32.81
N ILE A 747 23.67 -20.70 32.47
CA ILE A 747 24.71 -20.34 33.45
C ILE A 747 24.13 -19.43 34.54
N ASN A 748 23.29 -18.46 34.16
CA ASN A 748 22.60 -17.60 35.13
C ASN A 748 21.60 -18.38 36.01
N ALA A 749 21.02 -19.46 35.48
CA ALA A 749 20.12 -20.37 36.19
C ALA A 749 20.86 -21.48 36.98
N GLY A 750 22.20 -21.45 37.02
CA GLY A 750 23.01 -22.39 37.80
C GLY A 750 23.41 -23.67 37.06
N LYS A 751 23.21 -23.76 35.74
CA LYS A 751 23.77 -24.86 34.94
C LYS A 751 25.29 -24.82 34.96
N GLN A 752 25.90 -26.00 34.96
CA GLN A 752 27.35 -26.15 35.03
C GLN A 752 27.91 -26.28 33.61
N ASN A 753 28.78 -25.35 33.24
CA ASN A 753 29.42 -25.32 31.93
C ASN A 753 30.28 -26.56 31.66
N THR A 754 30.86 -27.15 32.68
CA THR A 754 31.68 -28.38 32.61
C THR A 754 30.86 -29.66 32.74
N ARG A 755 29.55 -29.63 32.42
CA ARG A 755 28.69 -30.82 32.45
C ARG A 755 27.85 -30.97 31.19
N PHE A 756 27.88 -32.14 30.58
CA PHE A 756 26.90 -32.56 29.58
C PHE A 756 26.12 -33.78 30.11
N SER A 757 24.92 -34.01 29.55
CA SER A 757 24.12 -35.19 29.87
C SER A 757 23.52 -35.79 28.61
N THR A 758 22.90 -36.96 28.73
CA THR A 758 22.14 -37.61 27.65
C THR A 758 20.66 -37.70 28.02
N ALA A 759 19.78 -37.80 27.03
CA ALA A 759 18.38 -38.15 27.21
C ALA A 759 17.89 -39.03 26.06
N GLY A 760 17.13 -40.08 26.38
CA GLY A 760 16.53 -40.97 25.39
C GLY A 760 16.81 -42.45 25.65
N GLY A 761 17.05 -43.22 24.59
CA GLY A 761 17.22 -44.67 24.71
C GLY A 761 18.08 -45.32 23.65
N GLY A 762 18.40 -46.59 23.83
CA GLY A 762 19.24 -47.35 22.91
C GLY A 762 20.73 -47.23 23.24
N LEU A 763 21.59 -46.98 22.25
CA LEU A 763 23.04 -47.01 22.43
C LEU A 763 23.52 -46.04 23.50
N ILE A 764 22.92 -44.85 23.62
CA ILE A 764 23.26 -43.86 24.65
C ILE A 764 23.03 -44.32 26.10
N SER A 765 22.28 -45.40 26.29
CA SER A 765 22.03 -46.01 27.61
C SER A 765 23.00 -47.15 27.94
N SER A 766 23.84 -47.55 27.00
CA SER A 766 24.81 -48.61 27.18
C SER A 766 26.05 -48.08 27.90
N GLY A 767 26.73 -48.95 28.67
CA GLY A 767 28.05 -48.62 29.23
C GLY A 767 29.16 -48.49 28.17
N ASP A 768 28.81 -48.70 26.90
CA ASP A 768 29.70 -48.55 25.75
C ASP A 768 29.55 -47.18 25.08
N PHE A 769 28.54 -46.36 25.46
CA PHE A 769 28.41 -44.99 24.97
C PHE A 769 29.22 -44.03 25.83
N LEU A 770 30.17 -43.33 25.22
CA LEU A 770 31.09 -42.40 25.88
C LEU A 770 31.66 -42.94 27.22
N PRO A 771 32.32 -44.13 27.23
CA PRO A 771 32.85 -44.73 28.46
C PRO A 771 33.91 -43.83 29.13
N SER A 772 34.19 -44.02 30.42
CA SER A 772 35.16 -43.19 31.15
C SER A 772 36.54 -43.14 30.47
N PRO A 773 37.19 -41.96 30.42
CA PRO A 773 38.52 -41.78 29.83
C PRO A 773 39.61 -42.56 30.60
N PRO A 774 40.81 -42.80 30.01
CA PRO A 774 41.34 -42.18 28.80
C PRO A 774 40.86 -42.84 27.50
N TYR A 775 40.45 -42.02 26.54
CA TYR A 775 40.19 -42.45 25.16
C TYR A 775 41.49 -42.47 24.35
N ASN A 776 41.65 -43.46 23.48
CA ASN A 776 42.66 -43.39 22.42
C ASN A 776 42.06 -42.62 21.23
N THR A 777 42.32 -41.32 21.18
CA THR A 777 41.78 -40.39 20.16
C THR A 777 42.55 -40.42 18.84
N GLY A 778 43.60 -41.24 18.72
CA GLY A 778 44.45 -41.30 17.52
C GLY A 778 45.24 -40.01 17.25
N GLY A 779 45.37 -39.12 18.24
CA GLY A 779 46.05 -37.82 18.10
C GLY A 779 45.19 -36.69 17.53
N ALA A 780 43.86 -36.85 17.52
CA ALA A 780 42.93 -35.78 17.15
C ALA A 780 43.04 -34.60 18.13
N GLN A 781 43.74 -33.54 17.71
CA GLN A 781 43.89 -32.30 18.48
C GLN A 781 42.51 -31.64 18.64
N GLY A 782 42.00 -31.57 19.87
CA GLY A 782 40.68 -31.00 20.19
C GLY A 782 39.89 -31.88 21.16
N LEU A 783 39.76 -33.18 20.85
CA LEU A 783 38.98 -34.10 21.69
C LEU A 783 39.61 -34.32 23.07
N GLU A 784 40.94 -34.34 23.19
CA GLU A 784 41.62 -34.45 24.49
C GLU A 784 41.30 -33.26 25.42
N ASN A 785 41.16 -32.05 24.86
CA ASN A 785 40.76 -30.86 25.61
C ASN A 785 39.29 -30.93 26.02
N LEU A 786 38.42 -31.53 25.19
CA LEU A 786 37.00 -31.76 25.51
C LEU A 786 36.86 -32.69 26.70
N ILE A 787 37.58 -33.80 26.65
CA ILE A 787 37.58 -34.82 27.68
C ILE A 787 38.01 -34.15 28.99
N GLY A 788 39.15 -33.45 29.00
CA GLY A 788 39.61 -32.71 30.17
C GLY A 788 38.73 -31.53 30.59
N PHE A 789 37.77 -31.08 29.78
CA PHE A 789 36.80 -30.04 30.14
C PHE A 789 35.59 -30.61 30.88
N TYR A 790 35.14 -31.81 30.52
CA TYR A 790 34.02 -32.49 31.16
C TYR A 790 34.43 -33.46 32.30
N ASP A 791 35.72 -33.84 32.36
CA ASP A 791 36.34 -34.74 33.37
C ASP A 791 37.06 -33.96 34.51
N GLN A 792 36.53 -32.80 34.93
CA GLN A 792 37.26 -31.92 35.88
C GLN A 792 36.99 -32.20 37.37
N VAL A 793 35.92 -32.89 37.71
CA VAL A 793 35.46 -33.02 39.10
C VAL A 793 35.13 -34.48 39.44
N GLU A 794 35.92 -35.07 40.33
CA GLU A 794 35.75 -36.44 40.83
C GLU A 794 34.35 -36.62 41.45
N GLY A 795 33.54 -37.52 40.87
CA GLY A 795 32.15 -37.77 41.26
C GLY A 795 31.08 -36.90 40.58
N GLU A 796 31.47 -35.95 39.73
CA GLU A 796 30.55 -35.13 38.91
C GLU A 796 30.87 -35.18 37.40
N ASP A 797 31.85 -36.01 37.01
CA ASP A 797 32.24 -36.28 35.62
C ASP A 797 31.05 -36.79 34.78
N SER A 798 30.88 -36.19 33.61
CA SER A 798 29.84 -36.54 32.64
C SER A 798 30.09 -37.89 31.95
N PHE A 799 31.33 -38.41 31.95
CA PHE A 799 31.67 -39.71 31.35
C PHE A 799 31.52 -40.89 32.31
N GLU A 800 31.67 -40.69 33.62
CA GLU A 800 31.49 -41.74 34.65
C GLU A 800 30.03 -41.94 35.09
N ARG A 801 29.13 -41.00 34.75
CA ARG A 801 27.77 -40.98 35.27
C ARG A 801 26.72 -41.42 34.26
N ASN A 802 25.83 -42.32 34.70
CA ASN A 802 24.61 -42.64 33.96
C ASN A 802 23.55 -41.54 34.13
N SER A 803 23.11 -40.96 33.01
CA SER A 803 21.99 -40.01 32.99
C SER A 803 20.70 -40.66 33.49
N ARG A 804 19.96 -39.97 34.36
CA ARG A 804 18.63 -40.41 34.80
C ARG A 804 17.56 -40.21 33.74
N ALA A 805 17.85 -39.44 32.70
CA ALA A 805 16.97 -39.26 31.55
C ALA A 805 17.23 -40.30 30.44
N THR A 806 17.96 -41.38 30.73
CA THR A 806 18.36 -42.38 29.72
C THR A 806 18.03 -43.80 30.17
N GLY A 807 17.51 -44.65 29.27
CA GLY A 807 17.25 -46.06 29.54
C GLY A 807 17.17 -46.94 28.29
N GLY A 808 17.50 -48.22 28.40
CA GLY A 808 17.62 -49.16 27.27
C GLY A 808 16.40 -49.23 26.36
N ASP A 809 15.24 -49.49 26.94
CA ASP A 809 13.98 -49.68 26.20
C ASP A 809 13.11 -48.42 26.15
N TRP A 810 13.65 -47.26 26.56
CA TRP A 810 12.85 -46.05 26.72
C TRP A 810 12.45 -45.44 25.39
N SER A 811 11.17 -45.11 25.27
CA SER A 811 10.65 -44.26 24.18
C SER A 811 10.73 -42.80 24.58
N ILE A 812 10.46 -41.90 23.64
CA ILE A 812 10.41 -40.46 23.90
C ILE A 812 9.36 -40.08 24.97
N ASN A 813 8.27 -40.86 25.09
CA ASN A 813 7.25 -40.66 26.12
C ASN A 813 7.76 -40.97 27.53
N THR A 814 8.69 -41.92 27.68
CA THR A 814 9.23 -42.33 28.99
C THR A 814 9.97 -41.20 29.69
N LEU A 815 10.53 -40.25 28.93
CA LEU A 815 11.21 -39.06 29.46
C LEU A 815 10.32 -38.18 30.34
N PHE A 816 9.00 -38.27 30.16
CA PHE A 816 7.99 -37.50 30.87
C PHE A 816 7.21 -38.32 31.92
N ASP A 817 7.53 -39.59 32.14
CA ASP A 817 6.85 -40.43 33.14
C ASP A 817 7.52 -40.31 34.52
N PRO A 818 6.90 -39.64 35.52
CA PRO A 818 7.47 -39.46 36.86
C PRO A 818 7.67 -40.77 37.64
N ASN A 819 7.14 -41.89 37.15
CA ASN A 819 7.32 -43.20 37.76
C ASN A 819 8.46 -44.02 37.13
N ALA A 820 9.04 -43.55 36.02
CA ALA A 820 10.08 -44.29 35.30
C ALA A 820 11.39 -44.37 36.10
N VAL A 821 11.68 -43.40 36.97
CA VAL A 821 12.88 -43.37 37.83
C VAL A 821 12.51 -42.99 39.26
N PRO A 822 12.43 -43.97 40.20
CA PRO A 822 12.07 -43.72 41.59
C PRO A 822 12.97 -42.73 42.33
N GLU A 823 14.25 -42.64 41.94
CA GLU A 823 15.26 -41.74 42.50
C GLU A 823 14.97 -40.26 42.22
N CYS A 824 14.04 -39.97 41.29
CA CYS A 824 13.64 -38.62 40.91
C CYS A 824 12.55 -38.02 41.80
N SER A 825 12.16 -38.69 42.88
CA SER A 825 11.28 -38.14 43.93
C SER A 825 9.97 -37.51 43.40
N GLY A 826 9.40 -38.09 42.33
CA GLY A 826 8.15 -37.65 41.69
C GLY A 826 8.31 -36.69 40.50
N LEU A 827 9.54 -36.31 40.15
CA LEU A 827 9.83 -35.61 38.89
C LEU A 827 9.99 -36.61 37.73
N ALA A 828 9.61 -36.18 36.54
CA ALA A 828 9.90 -36.91 35.31
C ALA A 828 11.43 -37.03 35.09
N PRO A 829 11.92 -38.13 34.49
CA PRO A 829 13.35 -38.39 34.25
C PRO A 829 14.11 -37.22 33.62
N LEU A 830 13.55 -36.61 32.57
CA LEU A 830 14.16 -35.48 31.88
C LEU A 830 14.32 -34.27 32.80
N GLN A 831 13.24 -33.91 33.52
CA GLN A 831 13.25 -32.78 34.44
C GLN A 831 14.17 -33.02 35.64
N CYS A 832 14.14 -34.22 36.19
CA CYS A 832 15.02 -34.66 37.28
C CYS A 832 16.50 -34.53 36.93
N GLU A 833 16.87 -34.94 35.72
CA GLU A 833 18.24 -34.83 35.22
C GLU A 833 18.66 -33.36 35.06
N LEU A 834 17.81 -32.55 34.42
CA LEU A 834 18.05 -31.12 34.21
C LEU A 834 18.18 -30.38 35.54
N GLU A 835 17.36 -30.69 36.55
CA GLU A 835 17.38 -29.98 37.84
C GLU A 835 18.51 -30.45 38.76
N GLN A 836 18.76 -31.75 38.86
CA GLN A 836 19.70 -32.29 39.86
C GLN A 836 21.14 -32.34 39.36
N TYR A 837 21.36 -32.66 38.08
CA TYR A 837 22.70 -32.70 37.52
C TYR A 837 23.10 -31.37 36.86
N ALA A 838 22.11 -30.56 36.45
CA ALA A 838 22.29 -29.22 35.92
C ALA A 838 23.29 -29.13 34.74
N PRO A 839 23.14 -29.94 33.68
CA PRO A 839 24.04 -29.92 32.53
C PRO A 839 23.86 -28.65 31.69
N SER A 840 24.92 -28.20 31.03
CA SER A 840 24.87 -27.09 30.06
C SER A 840 24.57 -27.56 28.63
N VAL A 841 24.85 -28.82 28.32
CA VAL A 841 24.56 -29.46 27.03
C VAL A 841 23.88 -30.80 27.26
N MET A 842 22.90 -31.16 26.43
CA MET A 842 22.22 -32.46 26.50
C MET A 842 22.06 -33.11 25.13
N ILE A 843 22.61 -34.33 24.96
CA ILE A 843 22.44 -35.12 23.75
C ILE A 843 21.12 -35.89 23.83
N ILE A 844 20.26 -35.72 22.82
CA ILE A 844 18.97 -36.40 22.70
C ILE A 844 19.06 -37.40 21.55
N ALA A 845 19.02 -38.69 21.86
CA ALA A 845 19.18 -39.76 20.88
C ALA A 845 18.31 -40.97 21.18
N PHE A 846 17.88 -41.65 20.12
CA PHE A 846 17.06 -42.86 20.19
C PHE A 846 17.57 -43.90 19.20
N SER A 847 17.50 -45.19 19.54
CA SER A 847 17.66 -46.26 18.55
C SER A 847 16.38 -46.46 17.73
N PRO A 848 16.46 -47.16 16.58
CA PRO A 848 15.29 -47.52 15.78
C PRO A 848 14.16 -48.15 16.62
N ASN A 849 14.49 -49.14 17.46
CA ASN A 849 13.49 -49.83 18.29
C ASN A 849 12.84 -48.92 19.34
N ASN A 850 13.51 -47.84 19.77
CA ASN A 850 12.98 -46.92 20.76
C ASN A 850 12.07 -45.86 20.13
N ALA A 851 12.47 -45.30 18.98
CA ALA A 851 11.71 -44.29 18.27
C ALA A 851 10.38 -44.85 17.71
N LEU A 852 10.42 -46.06 17.16
CA LEU A 852 9.26 -46.72 16.55
C LEU A 852 8.18 -47.18 17.55
N GLN A 853 8.40 -47.01 18.87
CA GLN A 853 7.36 -47.27 19.88
C GLN A 853 6.24 -46.22 19.86
N THR A 854 6.48 -45.07 19.24
CA THR A 854 5.53 -43.97 19.05
C THR A 854 5.34 -43.72 17.56
N SER A 855 4.16 -43.28 17.11
CA SER A 855 4.00 -42.89 15.69
C SER A 855 4.87 -41.67 15.36
N PRO A 856 5.21 -41.42 14.09
CA PRO A 856 5.95 -40.21 13.70
C PRO A 856 5.28 -38.91 14.20
N GLU A 857 3.96 -38.79 14.14
CA GLU A 857 3.23 -37.59 14.59
C GLU A 857 3.35 -37.38 16.10
N GLU A 858 3.24 -38.45 16.88
CA GLU A 858 3.42 -38.41 18.33
C GLU A 858 4.88 -38.12 18.68
N PHE A 859 5.83 -38.75 17.99
CA PHE A 859 7.26 -38.52 18.16
C PHE A 859 7.63 -37.06 17.87
N ASN A 860 7.09 -36.47 16.79
CA ASN A 860 7.27 -35.05 16.45
C ASN A 860 6.80 -34.11 17.56
N THR A 861 5.60 -34.36 18.07
CA THR A 861 5.02 -33.57 19.16
C THR A 861 5.87 -33.68 20.42
N ARG A 862 6.25 -34.91 20.79
CA ARG A 862 7.04 -35.18 21.99
C ARG A 862 8.47 -34.69 21.89
N LEU A 863 9.08 -34.74 20.71
CA LEU A 863 10.41 -34.20 20.50
C LEU A 863 10.42 -32.69 20.67
N GLN A 864 9.37 -31.99 20.20
CA GLN A 864 9.21 -30.58 20.51
C GLN A 864 9.06 -30.32 22.02
N ASP A 865 8.30 -31.15 22.74
CA ASP A 865 8.18 -31.03 24.21
C ASP A 865 9.55 -31.22 24.90
N VAL A 866 10.36 -32.18 24.44
CA VAL A 866 11.73 -32.40 24.95
C VAL A 866 12.58 -31.16 24.70
N ILE A 867 12.61 -30.65 23.45
CA ILE A 867 13.37 -29.45 23.08
C ILE A 867 12.97 -28.28 23.98
N ASN A 868 11.67 -28.00 24.09
CA ASN A 868 11.14 -26.90 24.88
C ASN A 868 11.55 -27.03 26.35
N THR A 869 11.50 -28.24 26.91
CA THR A 869 11.88 -28.50 28.31
C THR A 869 13.37 -28.29 28.54
N VAL A 870 14.22 -28.77 27.63
CA VAL A 870 15.69 -28.66 27.73
C VAL A 870 16.14 -27.21 27.54
N VAL A 871 15.60 -26.51 26.53
CA VAL A 871 15.89 -25.09 26.27
C VAL A 871 15.40 -24.20 27.41
N ALA A 872 14.19 -24.43 27.92
CA ALA A 872 13.64 -23.66 29.04
C ALA A 872 14.44 -23.84 30.34
N ALA A 873 15.07 -25.00 30.52
CA ALA A 873 16.02 -25.22 31.60
C ALA A 873 17.34 -24.46 31.40
N GLY A 874 17.60 -23.88 30.23
CA GLY A 874 18.88 -23.25 29.88
C GLY A 874 19.96 -24.24 29.51
N THR A 875 19.60 -25.45 29.09
CA THR A 875 20.52 -26.47 28.59
C THR A 875 20.41 -26.51 27.06
N ILE A 876 21.52 -26.65 26.34
CA ILE A 876 21.52 -26.73 24.88
C ILE A 876 21.17 -28.17 24.46
N PRO A 877 20.06 -28.40 23.72
CA PRO A 877 19.76 -29.71 23.16
C PRO A 877 20.59 -29.96 21.90
N VAL A 878 21.24 -31.12 21.82
CA VAL A 878 21.84 -31.67 20.62
C VAL A 878 20.96 -32.80 20.14
N LEU A 879 20.36 -32.67 18.96
CA LEU A 879 19.49 -33.70 18.41
C LEU A 879 20.31 -34.68 17.56
N ALA A 880 20.15 -35.98 17.80
CA ALA A 880 20.81 -37.02 17.02
C ALA A 880 19.82 -37.72 16.08
N THR A 881 20.13 -37.81 14.78
CA THR A 881 19.38 -38.68 13.86
C THR A 881 19.47 -40.13 14.33
N ILE A 882 18.41 -40.91 14.14
CA ILE A 882 18.36 -42.33 14.47
C ILE A 882 19.23 -43.10 13.48
N PRO A 883 20.20 -43.92 13.93
CA PRO A 883 21.08 -44.69 13.06
C PRO A 883 20.39 -45.88 12.38
N PRO A 884 20.96 -46.43 11.30
CA PRO A 884 20.50 -47.70 10.72
C PRO A 884 20.45 -48.82 11.77
N ASP A 885 19.46 -49.71 11.67
CA ASP A 885 19.40 -50.88 12.53
C ASP A 885 20.52 -51.87 12.17
N PRO A 886 21.48 -52.14 13.07
CA PRO A 886 22.61 -53.02 12.78
C PRO A 886 22.19 -54.48 12.53
N THR A 887 20.96 -54.86 12.90
CA THR A 887 20.40 -56.20 12.65
C THR A 887 19.63 -56.30 11.33
N GLY A 888 19.32 -55.16 10.71
CA GLY A 888 18.49 -55.07 9.49
C GLY A 888 17.02 -55.43 9.70
N ALA A 889 16.54 -55.55 10.94
CA ALA A 889 15.16 -55.89 11.26
C ALA A 889 14.19 -54.71 11.03
N ILE A 890 14.69 -53.48 11.21
CA ILE A 890 13.99 -52.23 10.89
C ILE A 890 14.64 -51.61 9.65
N SER A 891 13.85 -51.38 8.60
CA SER A 891 14.33 -50.77 7.36
C SER A 891 14.54 -49.26 7.50
N GLU A 892 15.45 -48.69 6.69
CA GLU A 892 15.67 -47.24 6.63
C GLU A 892 14.38 -46.47 6.30
N ALA A 893 13.51 -47.03 5.44
CA ALA A 893 12.23 -46.42 5.10
C ALA A 893 11.28 -46.28 6.31
N GLN A 894 11.41 -47.14 7.33
CA GLN A 894 10.64 -47.01 8.57
C GLN A 894 11.26 -45.99 9.54
N ILE A 895 12.56 -45.70 9.40
CA ILE A 895 13.29 -44.72 10.21
C ILE A 895 13.17 -43.31 9.59
N ALA A 896 13.09 -43.22 8.26
CA ALA A 896 13.09 -41.97 7.50
C ALA A 896 12.13 -40.89 8.02
N PRO A 897 10.84 -41.19 8.36
CA PRO A 897 9.94 -40.16 8.91
C PRO A 897 10.42 -39.57 10.23
N TYR A 898 11.09 -40.36 11.07
CA TYR A 898 11.62 -39.88 12.36
C TYR A 898 12.88 -39.05 12.17
N ASN A 899 13.75 -39.43 11.22
CA ASN A 899 14.91 -38.61 10.86
C ASN A 899 14.48 -37.29 10.21
N GLU A 900 13.44 -37.27 9.38
CA GLU A 900 12.85 -36.05 8.84
C GLU A 900 12.41 -35.10 9.96
N ILE A 901 11.71 -35.63 10.95
CA ILE A 901 11.27 -34.87 12.14
C ILE A 901 12.47 -34.32 12.91
N ILE A 902 13.48 -35.15 13.21
CA ILE A 902 14.66 -34.75 13.98
C ILE A 902 15.40 -33.61 13.27
N VAL A 903 15.65 -33.77 11.98
CA VAL A 903 16.36 -32.79 11.16
C VAL A 903 15.56 -31.50 11.03
N THR A 904 14.27 -31.59 10.75
CA THR A 904 13.38 -30.42 10.64
C THR A 904 13.33 -29.64 11.95
N LYS A 905 13.32 -30.33 13.10
CA LYS A 905 13.28 -29.69 14.42
C LYS A 905 14.61 -29.06 14.81
N ALA A 906 15.73 -29.70 14.45
CA ALA A 906 17.06 -29.17 14.71
C ALA A 906 17.34 -27.92 13.85
N LEU A 907 17.04 -28.00 12.56
CA LEU A 907 17.32 -26.96 11.57
C LEU A 907 16.21 -25.92 11.42
N ASP A 908 15.15 -25.99 12.23
CA ASP A 908 14.13 -24.95 12.31
C ASP A 908 14.81 -23.59 12.56
N PRO A 909 14.63 -22.58 11.69
CA PRO A 909 15.29 -21.28 11.84
C PRO A 909 15.06 -20.60 13.20
N ASN A 910 13.97 -20.95 13.89
CA ASN A 910 13.64 -20.41 15.21
C ASN A 910 14.41 -21.07 16.35
N ASN A 911 14.88 -22.31 16.17
CA ASN A 911 15.58 -23.07 17.20
C ASN A 911 17.09 -23.19 16.90
N ASN A 912 17.45 -23.42 15.63
CA ASN A 912 18.81 -23.53 15.10
C ASN A 912 19.76 -24.33 16.02
N LEU A 913 19.33 -25.55 16.34
CA LEU A 913 19.96 -26.45 17.31
C LEU A 913 21.04 -27.31 16.64
N PRO A 914 22.08 -27.72 17.38
CA PRO A 914 23.05 -28.68 16.87
C PRO A 914 22.38 -30.01 16.48
N LEU A 915 22.59 -30.42 15.23
CA LEU A 915 22.19 -31.71 14.70
C LEU A 915 23.40 -32.62 14.56
N TRP A 916 23.46 -33.68 15.36
CA TRP A 916 24.40 -34.78 15.15
C TRP A 916 23.79 -35.78 14.17
N ASN A 917 24.37 -35.93 12.99
CA ASN A 917 23.90 -36.94 12.03
C ASN A 917 24.48 -38.32 12.36
N ALA A 918 24.03 -38.88 13.47
CA ALA A 918 24.46 -40.20 13.94
C ALA A 918 24.09 -41.35 12.98
N PHE A 919 23.21 -41.11 12.00
CA PHE A 919 22.93 -42.06 10.91
C PHE A 919 24.16 -42.24 10.03
N VAL A 920 24.73 -41.13 9.55
CA VAL A 920 25.95 -41.16 8.74
C VAL A 920 27.14 -41.66 9.56
N SER A 921 27.22 -41.34 10.85
CA SER A 921 28.31 -41.81 11.71
C SER A 921 28.47 -43.34 11.73
N VAL A 922 27.42 -44.13 11.50
CA VAL A 922 27.53 -45.61 11.57
C VAL A 922 27.10 -46.35 10.32
N GLU A 923 26.58 -45.68 9.29
CA GLU A 923 26.05 -46.35 8.07
C GLU A 923 27.12 -47.14 7.29
N ASN A 924 28.39 -46.71 7.35
CA ASN A 924 29.49 -47.33 6.62
C ASN A 924 30.25 -48.39 7.43
N THR A 925 29.78 -48.73 8.64
CA THR A 925 30.50 -49.63 9.54
C THR A 925 30.07 -51.10 9.36
N ALA A 926 31.05 -51.98 9.19
CA ALA A 926 30.79 -53.42 9.05
C ALA A 926 30.39 -54.05 10.42
N PRO A 927 29.37 -54.92 10.48
CA PRO A 927 29.03 -55.63 11.71
C PRO A 927 30.17 -56.55 12.16
N GLY A 928 30.73 -56.33 13.35
CA GLY A 928 31.49 -57.35 14.09
C GLY A 928 33.02 -57.29 14.11
N VAL A 929 33.66 -56.13 13.93
CA VAL A 929 35.12 -56.02 14.12
C VAL A 929 35.48 -55.83 15.61
N GLY A 930 35.49 -56.93 16.37
CA GLY A 930 35.92 -56.95 17.77
C GLY A 930 37.44 -56.96 17.86
N GLY A 931 38.04 -55.82 18.23
CA GLY A 931 39.48 -55.69 18.44
C GLY A 931 39.92 -54.58 19.39
N GLY A 932 39.17 -53.49 19.50
CA GLY A 932 39.38 -52.42 20.48
C GLY A 932 38.35 -52.48 21.61
N GLY A 933 38.74 -52.09 22.83
CA GLY A 933 37.76 -51.76 23.86
C GLY A 933 36.98 -50.49 23.47
N PRO A 934 35.82 -50.20 24.10
CA PRO A 934 34.98 -49.05 23.75
C PRO A 934 35.67 -47.68 23.98
N ALA A 935 36.82 -47.66 24.67
CA ALA A 935 37.67 -46.48 24.83
C ALA A 935 38.67 -46.25 23.67
N ASP A 936 38.80 -47.18 22.73
CA ASP A 936 39.71 -47.06 21.58
C ASP A 936 38.98 -46.56 20.33
N LEU A 937 38.90 -45.24 20.19
CA LEU A 937 38.21 -44.56 19.09
C LEU A 937 38.94 -44.69 17.74
N THR A 938 40.15 -45.26 17.72
CA THR A 938 40.88 -45.51 16.47
C THR A 938 40.42 -46.78 15.73
N VAL A 939 39.59 -47.60 16.39
CA VAL A 939 39.04 -48.82 15.80
C VAL A 939 37.72 -48.51 15.12
N ASP A 940 37.68 -48.74 13.81
CA ASP A 940 36.54 -48.47 12.94
C ASP A 940 35.42 -49.51 13.14
N ASN A 941 34.58 -49.29 14.15
CA ASN A 941 33.37 -50.05 14.40
C ASN A 941 32.19 -49.11 14.74
N ALA A 942 30.96 -49.62 14.63
CA ALA A 942 29.75 -48.83 14.83
C ALA A 942 29.70 -48.08 16.18
N VAL A 943 30.10 -48.73 17.28
CA VAL A 943 30.07 -48.12 18.62
C VAL A 943 31.09 -47.00 18.74
N ASN A 944 32.29 -47.21 18.19
CA ASN A 944 33.37 -46.23 18.24
C ASN A 944 33.11 -45.03 17.34
N GLN A 945 32.59 -45.24 16.13
CA GLN A 945 32.20 -44.13 15.24
C GLN A 945 31.04 -43.33 15.83
N TYR A 946 30.07 -44.02 16.45
CA TYR A 946 28.99 -43.36 17.20
C TYR A 946 29.54 -42.52 18.37
N ASN A 947 30.49 -43.05 19.16
CA ASN A 947 31.14 -42.29 20.23
C ASN A 947 32.00 -41.13 19.69
N GLN A 948 32.69 -41.32 18.57
CA GLN A 948 33.52 -40.30 17.95
C GLN A 948 32.67 -39.14 17.41
N GLY A 949 31.57 -39.42 16.71
CA GLY A 949 30.63 -38.40 16.23
C GLY A 949 29.98 -37.61 17.39
N ALA A 950 29.63 -38.29 18.48
CA ALA A 950 29.13 -37.63 19.70
C ALA A 950 30.18 -36.67 20.31
N LEU A 951 31.43 -37.13 20.45
CA LEU A 951 32.52 -36.30 20.99
C LEU A 951 32.84 -35.12 20.07
N GLN A 952 32.89 -35.33 18.75
CA GLN A 952 33.11 -34.26 17.79
C GLN A 952 31.97 -33.24 17.78
N THR A 953 30.73 -33.68 17.98
CA THR A 953 29.59 -32.78 18.13
C THR A 953 29.69 -31.95 19.41
N LEU A 954 30.01 -32.57 20.54
CA LEU A 954 30.24 -31.86 21.80
C LEU A 954 31.40 -30.87 21.68
N GLU A 955 32.47 -31.22 20.97
CA GLU A 955 33.60 -30.33 20.64
C GLU A 955 33.16 -29.14 19.80
N ALA A 956 32.34 -29.36 18.76
CA ALA A 956 31.81 -28.29 17.91
C ALA A 956 30.93 -27.30 18.69
N VAL A 957 30.06 -27.83 19.56
CA VAL A 957 29.23 -27.00 20.45
C VAL A 957 30.11 -26.23 21.43
N ARG A 958 31.13 -26.87 22.05
CA ARG A 958 32.07 -26.20 22.96
C ARG A 958 32.83 -25.09 22.25
N ASN A 959 33.45 -25.36 21.10
CA ASN A 959 34.26 -24.37 20.37
C ASN A 959 33.43 -23.18 19.89
N SER A 960 32.15 -23.39 19.60
CA SER A 960 31.23 -22.29 19.31
C SER A 960 31.01 -21.40 20.54
N LEU A 961 30.80 -21.99 21.73
CA LEU A 961 30.49 -21.24 22.96
C LEU A 961 31.71 -20.63 23.65
N PHE A 962 32.89 -21.22 23.43
CA PHE A 962 34.18 -20.83 24.01
C PHE A 962 35.25 -20.73 22.90
N PRO A 963 35.18 -19.71 22.04
CA PRO A 963 36.10 -19.54 20.91
C PRO A 963 37.54 -19.22 21.33
#